data_AF-A0A8H7UZQ8-F1
#
_entry.id   AF-A0A8H7UZQ8-F1
#
_cell.length_a   1.000
_cell.length_b   1.000
_cell.length_c   1.000
_cell.angle_alpha   90.00
_cell.angle_beta   90.00
_cell.angle_gamma   90.00
#
_symmetry.space_group_name_H-M   'P 1'
#
loop_
_entity.id
_entity.type
_entity.pdbx_description
1 polymer ?
#
loop_
_entity_poly.entity_id
_entity_poly.type
_entity_poly.pdbx_seq_one_letter_code
_entity_poly.pdbx_strand_id
1 'polypeptide(L)'
;MGGNISRDPPDAHLQHHQHHRHNSTSSPSSMTRKSKSPTLRNSKSNSVNEEKKVPAVKPDKRIIYGRAYHAIESSSYMLPRDDKEIDRLHEEHFVTKELLGFNIMIEALKTLDFQNEGLKVLDVCCGPATWLCETSLEYPNCRFTGIDMCSLWPQVIRPVNLTFTEANVLQGIPYPDKSFDFVQLRFAVLAFRSNEWPFIISEIKRVLKDGGCFQCVELDMRIITTDPIARTYTEAFESFCASYGLDASAGAKLDLLLTEGGGMKILQSEYREVPLGWGGPIGDAYIQIFQGTLDGLSPWLKQSLEVDGFVSDFESGADDDIVDYKPNNRAKTKSKKTTKTTKSKKTPPTIPTESVTTTTKNTLIHHQWDEKRTAVLAGKYPDTYWKFNADVPQSHMIKSINEKSPLTSIPCTITDQGPITSMTLSDDGTLLVTYSSTGAVKVYDIQDNFHLIRKLRDTDEKHIDEFYCGAFAPDGLLAVGGKLKDRYRWSDDDADNHILPCDIKIFDVCENKLVARLKGHKEEILSIKKVIFMGQNYFVSTSQDGSIYKWHMAEDWKTLIKSTKMEDDITCMAFTVSFLPNTGNKYFIAATDEHLRLFDFEQAKLLQTFSSINSSYCDCAKFVNWLDEKAYQTTDNNSKYAWLISRGAEMCDLSEGVSSKPNTCTLHKLIYPTKTQQGFKLEQIKTYQHDEYHANSWLVKITSNGRYLLAPTIYGQIFVFNMLSGQVTAILKEHQDMEIRDVIFHPYRPLIFSCGDDGCVKVYTYKSNVEQHQNNQILAKN
;
A
#
# COMPACT_ATOMS: atom_id res chain seq x y z
N MET A 1 -18.88 -59.55 32.39
CA MET A 1 -17.94 -59.61 33.54
C MET A 1 -16.79 -58.69 33.17
N GLY A 2 -16.46 -57.60 33.88
CA GLY A 2 -16.65 -57.27 35.29
C GLY A 2 -15.25 -57.21 35.96
N GLY A 3 -14.79 -56.08 36.51
CA GLY A 3 -15.45 -54.79 36.64
C GLY A 3 -14.53 -53.64 37.08
N ASN A 4 -15.15 -52.53 37.50
CA ASN A 4 -14.52 -51.25 37.83
C ASN A 4 -13.57 -51.28 39.04
N ILE A 5 -12.60 -50.36 39.05
CA ILE A 5 -12.10 -49.72 40.29
C ILE A 5 -12.03 -48.21 40.05
N SER A 6 -12.85 -47.45 40.80
CA SER A 6 -12.70 -46.00 40.94
C SER A 6 -11.80 -45.67 42.13
N ARG A 7 -11.15 -44.49 42.11
CA ARG A 7 -10.71 -43.79 43.33
C ARG A 7 -10.76 -42.27 43.14
N ASP A 8 -11.60 -41.62 43.94
CA ASP A 8 -11.61 -40.18 44.17
C ASP A 8 -10.36 -39.73 44.96
N PRO A 9 -9.97 -38.44 44.89
CA PRO A 9 -8.98 -37.86 45.79
C PRO A 9 -9.60 -37.51 47.16
N PRO A 10 -8.85 -37.59 48.28
CA PRO A 10 -9.32 -37.17 49.60
C PRO A 10 -9.16 -35.66 49.83
N ASP A 11 -9.95 -35.14 50.78
CA ASP A 11 -10.08 -33.72 51.11
C ASP A 11 -9.62 -33.41 52.55
N ALA A 12 -9.48 -32.11 52.87
CA ALA A 12 -9.39 -31.47 54.18
C ALA A 12 -8.17 -31.70 55.11
N HIS A 13 -7.43 -30.62 55.37
CA HIS A 13 -7.51 -29.82 56.63
C HIS A 13 -6.58 -28.59 56.50
N LEU A 14 -7.03 -27.33 56.40
CA LEU A 14 -7.77 -26.48 57.35
C LEU A 14 -7.15 -26.35 58.75
N GLN A 15 -6.50 -25.21 59.01
CA GLN A 15 -6.72 -24.46 60.27
C GLN A 15 -6.86 -22.96 59.99
N HIS A 16 -7.91 -22.38 60.57
CA HIS A 16 -8.20 -20.94 60.60
C HIS A 16 -7.36 -20.23 61.67
N HIS A 17 -7.18 -18.91 61.50
CA HIS A 17 -7.52 -17.99 62.59
C HIS A 17 -8.34 -16.81 62.06
N GLN A 18 -9.36 -16.42 62.82
CA GLN A 18 -10.36 -15.41 62.47
C GLN A 18 -10.21 -14.12 63.29
N HIS A 19 -10.68 -13.02 62.69
CA HIS A 19 -11.39 -11.88 63.26
C HIS A 19 -10.96 -11.23 64.60
N HIS A 20 -10.90 -9.89 64.60
CA HIS A 20 -12.01 -9.13 65.19
C HIS A 20 -12.22 -7.75 64.51
N ARG A 21 -13.49 -7.38 64.34
CA ARG A 21 -13.96 -6.00 64.05
C ARG A 21 -14.20 -5.27 65.37
N HIS A 22 -14.10 -3.94 65.39
CA HIS A 22 -15.17 -3.12 65.97
C HIS A 22 -15.31 -1.72 65.34
N ASN A 23 -16.58 -1.34 65.20
CA ASN A 23 -17.20 -0.08 64.74
C ASN A 23 -17.08 1.05 65.82
N SER A 24 -17.40 2.35 65.66
CA SER A 24 -18.15 3.13 64.64
C SER A 24 -18.17 4.66 64.94
N THR A 25 -18.76 5.44 64.00
CA THR A 25 -19.52 6.74 64.13
C THR A 25 -18.74 8.05 63.83
N SER A 26 -19.31 9.12 63.23
CA SER A 26 -20.66 9.38 62.66
C SER A 26 -20.66 10.54 61.61
N SER A 27 -21.70 10.60 60.78
CA SER A 27 -22.14 11.75 59.92
C SER A 27 -23.35 12.46 60.60
N PRO A 28 -24.12 13.46 60.05
CA PRO A 28 -24.18 14.02 58.67
C PRO A 28 -24.56 15.53 58.48
N SER A 29 -24.73 15.97 57.20
CA SER A 29 -25.64 17.06 56.69
C SER A 29 -25.29 18.56 56.98
N SER A 30 -25.69 19.60 56.20
CA SER A 30 -26.15 19.77 54.79
C SER A 30 -26.18 21.26 54.33
N MET A 31 -26.42 21.51 53.03
CA MET A 31 -27.02 22.72 52.36
C MET A 31 -26.31 24.10 52.25
N THR A 32 -26.04 24.47 50.98
CA THR A 32 -26.28 25.75 50.24
C THR A 32 -26.49 27.13 50.95
N ARG A 33 -25.73 28.18 50.53
CA ARG A 33 -26.23 29.35 49.75
C ARG A 33 -25.22 30.50 49.47
N LYS A 34 -25.52 31.22 48.38
CA LYS A 34 -25.02 32.51 47.83
C LYS A 34 -24.45 33.60 48.78
N SER A 35 -23.42 34.31 48.31
CA SER A 35 -23.25 35.79 48.39
C SER A 35 -22.50 36.25 47.11
N LYS A 36 -22.94 37.25 46.32
CA LYS A 36 -23.11 38.71 46.51
C LYS A 36 -21.81 39.50 46.73
N SER A 37 -21.48 40.33 45.74
CA SER A 37 -20.39 41.30 45.72
C SER A 37 -20.69 42.58 46.53
N PRO A 38 -19.65 43.38 46.82
CA PRO A 38 -19.83 44.83 46.83
C PRO A 38 -18.68 45.61 46.14
N THR A 39 -19.06 46.34 45.09
CA THR A 39 -18.69 47.74 44.78
C THR A 39 -17.23 48.22 44.86
N LEU A 40 -16.72 48.68 43.71
CA LEU A 40 -15.82 49.84 43.62
C LEU A 40 -16.59 51.03 43.00
N ARG A 41 -16.33 52.24 43.51
CA ARG A 41 -17.10 53.45 43.17
C ARG A 41 -16.60 54.14 41.91
N ASN A 42 -17.57 54.69 41.19
CA ASN A 42 -17.44 55.49 39.97
C ASN A 42 -16.88 56.90 40.28
N SER A 43 -15.99 57.46 39.44
CA SER A 43 -16.38 58.46 38.42
C SER A 43 -15.31 59.51 38.03
N LYS A 44 -15.21 59.73 36.70
CA LYS A 44 -14.80 60.97 35.98
C LYS A 44 -13.32 61.41 36.12
N SER A 45 -12.67 61.96 35.10
CA SER A 45 -13.19 62.72 33.93
C SER A 45 -12.28 62.64 32.68
N ASN A 46 -12.85 63.05 31.53
CA ASN A 46 -12.32 63.45 30.20
C ASN A 46 -10.77 63.59 30.04
N SER A 47 -10.14 63.38 28.87
CA SER A 47 -10.58 63.78 27.52
C SER A 47 -9.69 63.26 26.37
N VAL A 48 -10.24 63.27 25.13
CA VAL A 48 -9.58 63.18 23.80
C VAL A 48 -8.95 61.83 23.40
N ASN A 49 -9.53 61.20 22.36
CA ASN A 49 -8.89 60.13 21.58
C ASN A 49 -7.95 60.73 20.53
N GLU A 50 -6.68 60.34 20.54
CA GLU A 50 -5.88 60.23 19.31
C GLU A 50 -5.68 58.74 19.01
N GLU A 51 -6.32 58.26 17.94
CA GLU A 51 -6.10 56.90 17.45
C GLU A 51 -4.72 56.80 16.79
N LYS A 52 -3.73 56.31 17.54
CA LYS A 52 -2.50 55.80 16.94
C LYS A 52 -2.85 54.57 16.11
N LYS A 53 -2.86 54.72 14.78
CA LYS A 53 -2.95 53.60 13.83
C LYS A 53 -1.90 52.55 14.17
N VAL A 54 -2.34 51.38 14.61
CA VAL A 54 -1.50 50.17 14.67
C VAL A 54 -1.08 49.84 13.23
N PRO A 55 0.20 49.56 12.95
CA PRO A 55 0.62 49.14 11.62
C PRO A 55 -0.15 47.88 11.22
N ALA A 56 -0.69 47.84 10.00
CA ALA A 56 -1.31 46.63 9.49
C ALA A 56 -0.22 45.56 9.37
N VAL A 57 -0.40 44.44 10.08
CA VAL A 57 0.46 43.26 9.93
C VAL A 57 0.28 42.77 8.49
N LYS A 58 1.34 42.85 7.68
CA LYS A 58 1.33 42.27 6.34
C LYS A 58 1.12 40.76 6.47
N PRO A 59 0.29 40.13 5.61
CA PRO A 59 0.11 38.69 5.67
C PRO A 59 1.43 37.98 5.38
N ASP A 60 1.75 36.96 6.17
CA ASP A 60 2.94 36.09 6.04
C ASP A 60 2.76 35.00 4.98
N LYS A 61 1.52 34.80 4.52
CA LYS A 61 1.12 33.84 3.49
C LYS A 61 0.17 34.46 2.45
N ARG A 62 0.20 33.90 1.24
CA ARG A 62 -0.73 34.20 0.14
C ARG A 62 -1.26 32.88 -0.45
N ILE A 63 -2.51 32.86 -0.91
CA ILE A 63 -3.08 31.68 -1.58
C ILE A 63 -2.99 31.90 -3.09
N ILE A 64 -2.44 30.92 -3.82
CA ILE A 64 -2.36 30.93 -5.29
C ILE A 64 -2.79 29.53 -5.76
N TYR A 65 -3.78 29.46 -6.65
CA TYR A 65 -4.37 28.20 -7.15
C TYR A 65 -4.70 27.17 -6.05
N GLY A 66 -5.18 27.63 -4.88
CA GLY A 66 -5.54 26.79 -3.74
C GLY A 66 -4.38 26.36 -2.84
N ARG A 67 -3.12 26.47 -3.29
CA ARG A 67 -1.91 26.24 -2.47
C ARG A 67 -1.56 27.49 -1.64
N ALA A 68 -0.97 27.29 -0.46
CA ALA A 68 -0.50 28.39 0.39
C ALA A 68 0.99 28.64 0.17
N TYR A 69 1.37 29.86 -0.18
CA TYR A 69 2.76 30.29 -0.43
C TYR A 69 3.21 31.35 0.56
N HIS A 70 4.52 31.52 0.70
CA HIS A 70 5.10 32.62 1.47
C HIS A 70 4.73 33.99 0.86
N ALA A 71 4.51 34.98 1.73
CA ALA A 71 4.29 36.39 1.35
C ALA A 71 5.32 37.33 2.01
N ILE A 72 6.53 36.82 2.25
CA ILE A 72 7.67 37.56 2.81
C ILE A 72 8.34 38.34 1.69
N GLU A 73 8.23 39.67 1.71
CA GLU A 73 8.74 40.57 0.63
C GLU A 73 10.25 40.44 0.37
N SER A 74 11.02 40.02 1.37
CA SER A 74 12.47 39.79 1.28
C SER A 74 12.87 38.37 0.90
N SER A 75 11.93 37.53 0.46
CA SER A 75 12.19 36.14 0.06
C SER A 75 11.89 35.93 -1.42
N SER A 76 12.81 35.26 -2.12
CA SER A 76 12.61 34.76 -3.49
C SER A 76 12.09 33.32 -3.54
N TYR A 77 11.84 32.67 -2.40
CA TYR A 77 11.42 31.27 -2.37
C TYR A 77 10.04 31.08 -3.01
N MET A 78 9.98 30.17 -3.98
CA MET A 78 8.80 29.95 -4.85
C MET A 78 8.00 28.69 -4.50
N LEU A 79 8.43 27.87 -3.55
CA LEU A 79 7.66 26.69 -3.16
C LEU A 79 6.55 27.05 -2.13
N PRO A 80 5.52 26.19 -1.99
CA PRO A 80 4.44 26.39 -1.02
C PRO A 80 4.90 26.25 0.43
N ARG A 81 3.95 26.39 1.36
CA ARG A 81 4.12 26.18 2.82
C ARG A 81 2.88 25.55 3.45
N ASP A 82 2.18 24.73 2.67
CA ASP A 82 1.03 23.93 3.08
C ASP A 82 1.42 22.47 3.32
N ASP A 83 0.49 21.70 3.86
CA ASP A 83 0.74 20.32 4.30
C ASP A 83 1.25 19.43 3.14
N LYS A 84 0.78 19.63 1.89
CA LYS A 84 1.30 18.90 0.71
C LYS A 84 2.79 19.20 0.43
N GLU A 85 3.27 20.40 0.70
CA GLU A 85 4.71 20.73 0.56
C GLU A 85 5.52 20.21 1.75
N ILE A 86 4.95 20.25 2.96
CA ILE A 86 5.54 19.65 4.16
C ILE A 86 5.76 18.15 3.95
N ASP A 87 4.77 17.45 3.39
CA ASP A 87 4.87 16.02 3.06
C ASP A 87 5.90 15.74 1.95
N ARG A 88 5.96 16.57 0.89
CA ARG A 88 7.00 16.49 -0.13
C ARG A 88 8.41 16.63 0.48
N LEU A 89 8.60 17.54 1.43
CA LEU A 89 9.87 17.76 2.14
C LEU A 89 10.19 16.64 3.15
N HIS A 90 9.18 15.96 3.71
CA HIS A 90 9.37 14.72 4.48
C HIS A 90 9.88 13.60 3.56
N GLU A 91 9.23 13.37 2.42
CA GLU A 91 9.62 12.35 1.43
C GLU A 91 11.02 12.62 0.89
N GLU A 92 11.30 13.85 0.43
CA GLU A 92 12.60 14.27 -0.09
C GLU A 92 13.73 14.04 0.92
N HIS A 93 13.48 14.20 2.23
CA HIS A 93 14.45 13.84 3.27
C HIS A 93 14.75 12.35 3.31
N PHE A 94 13.73 11.49 3.45
CA PHE A 94 13.95 10.05 3.63
C PHE A 94 14.52 9.39 2.38
N VAL A 95 14.06 9.79 1.19
CA VAL A 95 14.57 9.26 -0.09
C VAL A 95 16.00 9.74 -0.35
N THR A 96 16.35 10.98 0.00
CA THR A 96 17.75 11.46 -0.08
C THR A 96 18.64 10.73 0.92
N LYS A 97 18.16 10.51 2.16
CA LYS A 97 18.90 9.76 3.18
C LYS A 97 19.18 8.34 2.71
N GLU A 98 18.19 7.65 2.14
CA GLU A 98 18.36 6.30 1.59
C GLU A 98 19.35 6.29 0.40
N LEU A 99 19.22 7.26 -0.52
CA LEU A 99 20.17 7.40 -1.64
C LEU A 99 21.61 7.65 -1.17
N LEU A 100 21.83 8.37 -0.07
CA LEU A 100 23.18 8.67 0.48
C LEU A 100 23.69 7.61 1.47
N GLY A 101 22.80 6.95 2.20
CA GLY A 101 23.12 6.01 3.28
C GLY A 101 23.60 6.67 4.58
N PHE A 102 23.43 7.98 4.77
CA PHE A 102 23.86 8.71 5.97
C PHE A 102 23.07 10.00 6.22
N ASN A 103 23.00 10.43 7.50
CA ASN A 103 22.57 11.78 7.91
C ASN A 103 23.73 12.77 7.99
N ILE A 104 24.92 12.29 8.38
CA ILE A 104 26.15 13.07 8.56
C ILE A 104 27.29 12.33 7.86
N MET A 105 28.05 13.04 7.03
CA MET A 105 29.20 12.53 6.29
C MET A 105 30.29 12.00 7.23
N ILE A 106 30.94 10.91 6.79
CA ILE A 106 31.90 10.17 7.62
C ILE A 106 33.12 11.01 8.04
N GLU A 107 33.60 11.95 7.21
CA GLU A 107 34.69 12.84 7.62
C GLU A 107 34.27 13.88 8.67
N ALA A 108 32.99 14.27 8.73
CA ALA A 108 32.49 15.09 9.82
C ALA A 108 32.40 14.28 11.13
N LEU A 109 31.93 13.03 11.08
CA LEU A 109 31.91 12.10 12.21
C LEU A 109 33.32 11.73 12.73
N LYS A 110 34.36 11.81 11.89
CA LYS A 110 35.77 11.66 12.30
C LYS A 110 36.37 12.94 12.89
N THR A 111 35.90 14.10 12.43
CA THR A 111 36.43 15.42 12.84
C THR A 111 35.83 15.89 14.16
N LEU A 112 34.55 15.56 14.39
CA LEU A 112 33.78 16.01 15.55
C LEU A 112 33.24 14.81 16.34
N ASP A 113 33.35 14.85 17.67
CA ASP A 113 32.77 13.84 18.54
C ASP A 113 31.29 14.15 18.82
N PHE A 114 30.40 13.55 18.03
CA PHE A 114 28.94 13.64 18.20
C PHE A 114 28.39 12.85 19.40
N GLN A 115 29.23 12.09 20.11
CA GLN A 115 28.86 11.48 21.39
C GLN A 115 29.20 12.38 22.59
N ASN A 116 30.01 13.43 22.39
CA ASN A 116 30.38 14.40 23.41
C ASN A 116 29.19 15.23 23.90
N GLU A 117 29.15 15.50 25.20
CA GLU A 117 28.07 16.28 25.82
C GLU A 117 28.16 17.77 25.42
N GLY A 118 27.12 18.26 24.75
CA GLY A 118 26.97 19.68 24.46
C GLY A 118 27.61 20.18 23.17
N LEU A 119 28.03 19.30 22.26
CA LEU A 119 28.28 19.67 20.85
C LEU A 119 27.03 20.34 20.28
N LYS A 120 27.19 21.48 19.60
CA LYS A 120 26.09 22.29 19.08
C LYS A 120 25.94 22.14 17.57
N VAL A 121 24.76 21.69 17.16
CA VAL A 121 24.35 21.51 15.76
C VAL A 121 23.35 22.59 15.38
N LEU A 122 23.55 23.20 14.20
CA LEU A 122 22.63 24.11 13.55
C LEU A 122 22.15 23.52 12.21
N ASP A 123 20.85 23.53 11.94
CA ASP A 123 20.27 23.27 10.61
C ASP A 123 19.63 24.57 10.10
N VAL A 124 20.09 25.02 8.93
CA VAL A 124 19.74 26.30 8.31
C VAL A 124 18.71 26.03 7.21
N CYS A 125 17.61 26.79 7.20
CA CYS A 125 16.42 26.51 6.38
C CYS A 125 15.81 25.14 6.70
N CYS A 126 15.59 24.86 7.99
CA CYS A 126 15.22 23.53 8.46
C CYS A 126 13.81 23.07 8.04
N GLY A 127 12.93 23.97 7.58
CA GLY A 127 11.57 23.65 7.15
C GLY A 127 10.77 22.84 8.18
N PRO A 128 10.17 21.69 7.80
CA PRO A 128 9.49 20.77 8.72
C PRO A 128 10.39 20.14 9.80
N ALA A 129 11.70 20.34 9.73
CA ALA A 129 12.70 19.85 10.68
C ALA A 129 12.84 18.32 10.76
N THR A 130 12.55 17.59 9.68
CA THR A 130 12.66 16.12 9.60
C THR A 130 14.05 15.61 10.00
N TRP A 131 15.09 16.16 9.37
CA TRP A 131 16.49 15.78 9.62
C TRP A 131 16.91 16.09 11.06
N LEU A 132 16.48 17.22 11.63
CA LEU A 132 16.70 17.57 13.03
C LEU A 132 16.01 16.58 13.98
N CYS A 133 14.74 16.27 13.74
CA CYS A 133 13.96 15.36 14.58
C CYS A 133 14.56 13.95 14.60
N GLU A 134 15.10 13.47 13.47
CA GLU A 134 15.75 12.16 13.40
C GLU A 134 17.17 12.20 13.99
N THR A 135 18.03 13.12 13.52
CA THR A 135 19.45 13.20 13.93
C THR A 135 19.60 13.55 15.41
N SER A 136 18.65 14.28 16.01
CA SER A 136 18.67 14.58 17.46
C SER A 136 18.28 13.39 18.35
N LEU A 137 17.62 12.36 17.79
CA LEU A 137 17.41 11.07 18.46
C LEU A 137 18.64 10.15 18.32
N GLU A 138 19.35 10.24 17.18
CA GLU A 138 20.59 9.50 16.91
C GLU A 138 21.75 9.99 17.81
N TYR A 139 21.83 11.29 18.08
CA TYR A 139 22.88 11.93 18.89
C TYR A 139 22.29 12.69 20.10
N PRO A 140 21.73 12.00 21.12
CA PRO A 140 20.99 12.63 22.21
C PRO A 140 21.83 13.55 23.12
N ASN A 141 23.15 13.41 23.11
CA ASN A 141 24.10 14.24 23.88
C ASN A 141 24.40 15.60 23.20
N CYS A 142 24.14 15.71 21.90
CA CYS A 142 24.27 16.95 21.13
C CYS A 142 23.07 17.88 21.36
N ARG A 143 23.27 19.18 21.19
CA ARG A 143 22.23 20.22 21.24
C ARG A 143 21.92 20.72 19.84
N PHE A 144 20.68 20.54 19.40
CA PHE A 144 20.24 20.87 18.05
C PHE A 144 19.43 22.17 18.02
N THR A 145 19.66 22.94 16.96
CA THR A 145 18.98 24.22 16.68
C THR A 145 18.53 24.22 15.22
N GLY A 146 17.24 24.45 14.97
CA GLY A 146 16.72 24.72 13.63
C GLY A 146 16.43 26.20 13.42
N ILE A 147 16.71 26.71 12.22
CA ILE A 147 16.32 28.06 11.79
C ILE A 147 15.57 27.96 10.48
N ASP A 148 14.40 28.60 10.40
CA ASP A 148 13.67 28.81 9.15
C ASP A 148 13.02 30.20 9.14
N MET A 149 12.67 30.71 7.95
CA MET A 149 11.91 31.95 7.81
C MET A 149 10.46 31.84 8.31
N CYS A 150 9.95 30.62 8.53
CA CYS A 150 8.64 30.38 9.13
C CYS A 150 8.56 29.06 9.92
N SER A 151 7.74 29.05 10.96
CA SER A 151 7.55 27.92 11.88
C SER A 151 6.79 26.73 11.26
N LEU A 152 7.45 25.94 10.41
CA LEU A 152 6.91 24.70 9.79
C LEU A 152 7.16 23.44 10.62
N TRP A 153 8.04 23.49 11.61
CA TRP A 153 8.42 22.36 12.47
C TRP A 153 7.32 21.95 13.49
N PRO A 154 7.42 20.75 14.08
CA PRO A 154 6.51 20.28 15.13
C PRO A 154 6.43 21.20 16.36
N GLN A 155 5.21 21.62 16.71
CA GLN A 155 4.94 22.55 17.82
C GLN A 155 4.62 21.85 19.16
N VAL A 156 4.25 20.56 19.14
CA VAL A 156 3.71 19.85 20.32
C VAL A 156 4.65 18.77 20.86
N ILE A 157 5.18 17.91 19.98
CA ILE A 157 6.05 16.79 20.34
C ILE A 157 7.35 16.94 19.55
N ARG A 158 8.48 17.01 20.25
CA ARG A 158 9.83 17.05 19.68
C ARG A 158 10.88 16.56 20.69
N PRO A 159 12.07 16.12 20.24
CA PRO A 159 13.18 15.74 21.12
C PRO A 159 13.58 16.88 22.09
N VAL A 160 13.96 16.51 23.32
CA VAL A 160 14.23 17.49 24.40
C VAL A 160 15.51 18.31 24.19
N ASN A 161 16.41 17.82 23.34
CA ASN A 161 17.65 18.46 22.93
C ASN A 161 17.50 19.36 21.68
N LEU A 162 16.27 19.58 21.20
CA LEU A 162 15.96 20.35 19.98
C LEU A 162 15.29 21.70 20.29
N THR A 163 15.85 22.75 19.70
CA THR A 163 15.36 24.14 19.78
C THR A 163 15.16 24.74 18.39
N PHE A 164 14.33 25.78 18.29
CA PHE A 164 13.99 26.43 17.01
C PHE A 164 13.94 27.95 17.15
N THR A 165 14.33 28.64 16.07
CA THR A 165 14.27 30.09 15.94
C THR A 165 13.70 30.47 14.58
N GLU A 166 12.63 31.24 14.56
CA GLU A 166 12.09 31.81 13.31
C GLU A 166 12.94 33.04 12.93
N ALA A 167 13.67 32.97 11.81
CA ALA A 167 14.48 34.05 11.27
C ALA A 167 14.72 33.89 9.76
N ASN A 168 14.63 35.00 9.02
CA ASN A 168 15.06 35.03 7.63
C ASN A 168 16.58 35.13 7.55
N VAL A 169 17.23 34.06 7.10
CA VAL A 169 18.70 33.95 7.01
C VAL A 169 19.34 34.96 6.04
N LEU A 170 18.59 35.52 5.09
CA LEU A 170 19.02 36.64 4.24
C LEU A 170 19.20 37.97 5.03
N GLN A 171 18.78 38.02 6.29
CA GLN A 171 19.01 39.13 7.22
C GLN A 171 20.15 38.83 8.22
N GLY A 172 20.83 37.70 8.04
CA GLY A 172 21.87 37.18 8.94
C GLY A 172 21.37 36.06 9.85
N ILE A 173 22.27 35.16 10.24
CA ILE A 173 21.98 34.08 11.19
C ILE A 173 22.00 34.68 12.61
N PRO A 174 20.91 34.62 13.40
CA PRO A 174 20.73 35.34 14.67
C PRO A 174 21.50 34.75 15.86
N TYR A 175 22.73 34.28 15.63
CA TYR A 175 23.62 33.70 16.63
C TYR A 175 24.99 34.38 16.61
N PRO A 176 25.67 34.51 17.77
CA PRO A 176 27.03 35.02 17.83
C PRO A 176 28.01 34.23 16.98
N ASP A 177 29.12 34.87 16.62
CA ASP A 177 30.23 34.23 15.93
C ASP A 177 30.73 33.00 16.71
N LYS A 178 31.13 31.94 15.99
CA LYS A 178 31.69 30.70 16.57
C LYS A 178 30.77 30.03 17.61
N SER A 179 29.46 30.04 17.36
CA SER A 179 28.45 29.43 18.22
C SER A 179 28.31 27.91 18.04
N PHE A 180 28.50 27.37 16.84
CA PHE A 180 28.17 25.99 16.47
C PHE A 180 29.39 25.16 16.05
N ASP A 181 29.36 23.87 16.36
CA ASP A 181 30.39 22.89 16.01
C ASP A 181 30.11 22.26 14.64
N PHE A 182 28.84 22.01 14.35
CA PHE A 182 28.37 21.50 13.06
C PHE A 182 27.23 22.38 12.52
N VAL A 183 27.27 22.67 11.22
CA VAL A 183 26.18 23.35 10.50
C VAL A 183 25.73 22.47 9.33
N GLN A 184 24.42 22.38 9.13
CA GLN A 184 23.75 21.71 8.02
C GLN A 184 23.02 22.75 7.16
N LEU A 185 23.06 22.58 5.84
CA LEU A 185 22.17 23.23 4.87
C LEU A 185 21.79 22.18 3.80
N ARG A 186 20.53 22.17 3.37
CA ARG A 186 20.09 21.28 2.29
C ARG A 186 18.86 21.81 1.55
N PHE A 187 18.71 21.37 0.30
CA PHE A 187 17.56 21.67 -0.59
C PHE A 187 17.28 23.17 -0.77
N ALA A 188 18.32 24.00 -0.67
CA ALA A 188 18.27 25.45 -0.76
C ALA A 188 18.54 26.01 -2.16
N VAL A 189 18.78 25.19 -3.20
CA VAL A 189 18.94 25.65 -4.61
C VAL A 189 17.83 26.62 -5.05
N LEU A 190 16.58 26.37 -4.67
CA LEU A 190 15.43 27.23 -5.01
C LEU A 190 15.14 28.32 -3.96
N ALA A 191 15.85 28.33 -2.83
CA ALA A 191 15.68 29.31 -1.76
C ALA A 191 16.54 30.57 -1.97
N PHE A 192 17.72 30.44 -2.58
CA PHE A 192 18.69 31.53 -2.73
C PHE A 192 19.08 31.78 -4.19
N ARG A 193 19.09 33.06 -4.57
CA ARG A 193 19.67 33.51 -5.84
C ARG A 193 21.19 33.33 -5.88
N SER A 194 21.75 33.24 -7.07
CA SER A 194 23.20 33.07 -7.29
C SER A 194 24.05 34.16 -6.61
N ASN A 195 23.51 35.37 -6.43
CA ASN A 195 24.18 36.49 -5.75
C ASN A 195 23.97 36.52 -4.22
N GLU A 196 23.08 35.68 -3.68
CA GLU A 196 22.78 35.58 -2.25
C GLU A 196 23.63 34.49 -1.57
N TRP A 197 23.99 33.42 -2.29
CA TRP A 197 24.87 32.33 -1.82
C TRP A 197 26.16 32.79 -1.12
N PRO A 198 26.95 33.75 -1.65
CA PRO A 198 28.18 34.21 -0.96
C PRO A 198 27.91 34.80 0.43
N PHE A 199 26.77 35.49 0.60
CA PHE A 199 26.38 36.03 1.91
C PHE A 199 25.99 34.90 2.87
N ILE A 200 25.15 33.95 2.44
CA ILE A 200 24.74 32.79 3.24
C ILE A 200 25.96 31.98 3.69
N ILE A 201 26.90 31.68 2.78
CA ILE A 201 28.13 30.95 3.10
C ILE A 201 29.01 31.76 4.08
N SER A 202 29.07 33.09 3.95
CA SER A 202 29.79 33.94 4.90
C SER A 202 29.19 33.93 6.32
N GLU A 203 27.86 33.89 6.42
CA GLU A 203 27.15 33.81 7.70
C GLU A 203 27.31 32.43 8.36
N ILE A 204 27.21 31.36 7.58
CA ILE A 204 27.52 29.99 8.04
C ILE A 204 28.95 29.92 8.58
N LYS A 205 29.93 30.47 7.84
CA LYS A 205 31.32 30.55 8.26
C LYS A 205 31.51 31.37 9.55
N ARG A 206 30.74 32.45 9.72
CA ARG A 206 30.79 33.30 10.92
C ARG A 206 30.30 32.56 12.17
N VAL A 207 29.19 31.83 12.08
CA VAL A 207 28.63 31.11 13.24
C VAL A 207 29.30 29.78 13.54
N LEU A 208 30.05 29.21 12.59
CA LEU A 208 30.85 28.00 12.77
C LEU A 208 32.10 28.28 13.62
N LYS A 209 32.44 27.37 14.54
CA LYS A 209 33.67 27.43 15.35
C LYS A 209 34.92 27.15 14.50
N ASP A 210 36.08 27.56 15.01
CA ASP A 210 37.36 27.13 14.46
C ASP A 210 37.48 25.60 14.59
N GLY A 211 37.65 24.91 13.46
CA GLY A 211 37.67 23.44 13.40
C GLY A 211 36.28 22.76 13.35
N GLY A 212 35.19 23.54 13.32
CA GLY A 212 33.85 23.00 13.05
C GLY A 212 33.67 22.55 11.60
N CYS A 213 32.60 21.79 11.34
CA CYS A 213 32.25 21.28 10.02
C CYS A 213 30.97 21.92 9.48
N PHE A 214 30.95 22.23 8.18
CA PHE A 214 29.73 22.56 7.44
C PHE A 214 29.43 21.45 6.43
N GLN A 215 28.20 20.96 6.42
CA GLN A 215 27.69 20.00 5.45
C GLN A 215 26.58 20.66 4.61
N CYS A 216 26.72 20.58 3.29
CA CYS A 216 25.76 21.11 2.32
C CYS A 216 25.30 19.98 1.41
N VAL A 217 23.98 19.79 1.25
CA VAL A 217 23.41 18.72 0.40
C VAL A 217 22.38 19.32 -0.56
N GLU A 218 22.75 19.42 -1.84
CA GLU A 218 21.93 20.06 -2.87
C GLU A 218 21.81 19.18 -4.11
N LEU A 219 20.70 19.34 -4.84
CA LEU A 219 20.45 18.66 -6.10
C LEU A 219 20.99 19.46 -7.29
N ASP A 220 21.51 18.78 -8.30
CA ASP A 220 21.54 19.32 -9.66
C ASP A 220 20.15 19.10 -10.26
N MET A 221 19.40 20.18 -10.50
CA MET A 221 17.99 20.11 -10.94
C MET A 221 17.86 19.82 -12.45
N ARG A 222 18.97 19.54 -13.14
CA ARG A 222 19.02 19.25 -14.57
C ARG A 222 18.89 17.76 -14.83
N ILE A 223 17.99 17.36 -15.71
CA ILE A 223 17.82 15.95 -16.07
C ILE A 223 18.91 15.55 -17.07
N ILE A 224 19.80 14.64 -16.64
CA ILE A 224 20.78 13.98 -17.52
C ILE A 224 20.05 12.91 -18.32
N THR A 225 19.92 13.11 -19.64
CA THR A 225 19.11 12.24 -20.50
C THR A 225 19.54 12.29 -21.96
N THR A 226 19.30 11.21 -22.69
CA THR A 226 19.39 11.15 -24.16
C THR A 226 18.05 11.39 -24.85
N ASP A 227 16.96 11.50 -24.10
CA ASP A 227 15.61 11.77 -24.62
C ASP A 227 15.48 13.26 -25.06
N PRO A 228 15.09 13.54 -26.32
CA PRO A 228 14.99 14.91 -26.82
C PRO A 228 13.93 15.78 -26.11
N ILE A 229 12.84 15.19 -25.62
CA ILE A 229 11.75 15.91 -24.94
C ILE A 229 12.20 16.30 -23.54
N ALA A 230 12.74 15.34 -22.78
CA ALA A 230 13.26 15.61 -21.44
C ALA A 230 14.47 16.57 -21.46
N ARG A 231 15.28 16.55 -22.53
CA ARG A 231 16.31 17.57 -22.77
C ARG A 231 15.72 18.97 -22.97
N THR A 232 14.68 19.10 -23.81
CA THR A 232 14.00 20.38 -24.06
C THR A 232 13.40 20.94 -22.77
N TYR A 233 12.84 20.05 -21.93
CA TYR A 233 12.40 20.39 -20.59
C TYR A 233 13.55 20.95 -19.72
N THR A 234 14.71 20.29 -19.67
CA THR A 234 15.87 20.77 -18.89
C THR A 234 16.31 22.16 -19.34
N GLU A 235 16.44 22.39 -20.66
CA GLU A 235 16.84 23.69 -21.23
C GLU A 235 15.82 24.80 -20.91
N ALA A 236 14.52 24.47 -20.87
CA ALA A 236 13.46 25.39 -20.44
C ALA A 236 13.51 25.67 -18.92
N PHE A 237 13.77 24.66 -18.08
CA PHE A 237 13.87 24.82 -16.63
C PHE A 237 15.13 25.60 -16.21
N GLU A 238 16.27 25.38 -16.87
CA GLU A 238 17.47 26.21 -16.71
C GLU A 238 17.19 27.68 -17.05
N SER A 239 16.50 27.93 -18.17
CA SER A 239 16.09 29.28 -18.60
C SER A 239 15.12 29.94 -17.60
N PHE A 240 14.16 29.17 -17.07
CA PHE A 240 13.27 29.59 -16.00
C PHE A 240 14.05 30.02 -14.75
N CYS A 241 14.90 29.14 -14.21
CA CYS A 241 15.72 29.45 -13.03
C CYS A 241 16.56 30.72 -13.23
N ALA A 242 17.26 30.82 -14.37
CA ALA A 242 18.07 31.98 -14.71
C ALA A 242 17.25 33.29 -14.74
N SER A 243 16.00 33.25 -15.23
CA SER A 243 15.12 34.43 -15.27
C SER A 243 14.74 34.98 -13.88
N TYR A 244 14.77 34.15 -12.83
CA TYR A 244 14.55 34.55 -11.44
C TYR A 244 15.85 34.80 -10.65
N GLY A 245 17.02 34.64 -11.29
CA GLY A 245 18.34 34.75 -10.67
C GLY A 245 18.77 33.51 -9.88
N LEU A 246 18.14 32.36 -10.12
CA LEU A 246 18.51 31.05 -9.56
C LEU A 246 19.46 30.31 -10.53
N ASP A 247 20.20 29.34 -10.02
CA ASP A 247 21.05 28.45 -10.81
C ASP A 247 20.61 26.99 -10.63
N ALA A 248 19.93 26.43 -11.64
CA ALA A 248 19.45 25.04 -11.61
C ALA A 248 20.59 24.01 -11.42
N SER A 249 21.83 24.38 -11.74
CA SER A 249 23.03 23.54 -11.61
C SER A 249 23.85 23.79 -10.33
N ALA A 250 23.30 24.53 -9.35
CA ALA A 250 24.02 24.89 -8.13
C ALA A 250 24.54 23.67 -7.35
N GLY A 251 23.80 22.55 -7.30
CA GLY A 251 24.24 21.31 -6.66
C GLY A 251 25.54 20.75 -7.25
N ALA A 252 25.66 20.74 -8.58
CA ALA A 252 26.88 20.34 -9.28
C ALA A 252 28.05 21.34 -9.13
N LYS A 253 27.82 22.51 -8.51
CA LYS A 253 28.82 23.56 -8.28
C LYS A 253 29.14 23.76 -6.79
N LEU A 254 28.66 22.91 -5.89
CA LEU A 254 28.86 23.07 -4.44
C LEU A 254 30.34 23.26 -4.07
N ASP A 255 31.25 22.39 -4.52
CA ASP A 255 32.68 22.51 -4.20
C ASP A 255 33.26 23.87 -4.62
N LEU A 256 32.85 24.39 -5.78
CA LEU A 256 33.26 25.71 -6.27
C LEU A 256 32.69 26.84 -5.41
N LEU A 257 31.39 26.77 -5.08
CA LEU A 257 30.70 27.75 -4.22
C LEU A 257 31.34 27.81 -2.81
N LEU A 258 31.67 26.67 -2.23
CA LEU A 258 32.27 26.58 -0.89
C LEU A 258 33.74 26.99 -0.87
N THR A 259 34.51 26.65 -1.90
CA THR A 259 35.94 26.99 -1.98
C THR A 259 36.17 28.43 -2.44
N GLU A 260 35.72 28.82 -3.63
CA GLU A 260 35.95 30.17 -4.18
C GLU A 260 35.03 31.22 -3.57
N GLY A 261 33.75 30.88 -3.36
CA GLY A 261 32.76 31.78 -2.74
C GLY A 261 32.87 31.87 -1.22
N GLY A 262 33.24 30.76 -0.55
CA GLY A 262 33.30 30.67 0.91
C GLY A 262 34.70 30.71 1.54
N GLY A 263 35.76 30.43 0.77
CA GLY A 263 37.09 30.20 1.31
C GLY A 263 37.11 29.08 2.36
N MET A 264 36.31 28.02 2.14
CA MET A 264 36.25 26.83 2.99
C MET A 264 37.14 25.71 2.42
N LYS A 265 37.62 24.82 3.30
CA LYS A 265 38.35 23.62 2.91
C LYS A 265 37.36 22.46 2.79
N ILE A 266 37.29 21.82 1.62
CA ILE A 266 36.54 20.56 1.45
C ILE A 266 37.22 19.45 2.26
N LEU A 267 36.45 18.76 3.10
CA LEU A 267 36.88 17.57 3.84
C LEU A 267 36.47 16.29 3.13
N GLN A 268 35.24 16.26 2.62
CA GLN A 268 34.63 15.21 1.82
C GLN A 268 33.75 15.88 0.77
N SER A 269 33.70 15.30 -0.43
CA SER A 269 32.78 15.67 -1.51
C SER A 269 32.33 14.38 -2.17
N GLU A 270 31.05 14.31 -2.53
CA GLU A 270 30.43 13.12 -3.10
C GLU A 270 29.31 13.54 -4.05
N TYR A 271 29.21 12.86 -5.19
CA TYR A 271 28.15 13.04 -6.17
C TYR A 271 27.50 11.68 -6.43
N ARG A 272 26.17 11.61 -6.32
CA ARG A 272 25.38 10.42 -6.69
C ARG A 272 24.38 10.80 -7.77
N GLU A 273 24.25 9.94 -8.77
CA GLU A 273 23.20 10.09 -9.78
C GLU A 273 21.85 9.76 -9.13
N VAL A 274 20.90 10.67 -9.27
CA VAL A 274 19.51 10.48 -8.84
C VAL A 274 18.75 9.82 -9.99
N PRO A 275 18.29 8.57 -9.87
CA PRO A 275 17.43 7.98 -10.89
C PRO A 275 16.06 8.67 -10.85
N LEU A 276 15.43 8.84 -12.00
CA LEU A 276 14.21 9.65 -12.14
C LEU A 276 13.17 8.89 -12.99
N GLY A 277 12.23 8.20 -12.33
CA GLY A 277 11.27 7.29 -12.99
C GLY A 277 11.88 5.96 -13.47
N TRP A 278 13.05 5.60 -12.94
CA TRP A 278 13.72 4.31 -13.14
C TRP A 278 14.55 3.98 -11.88
N GLY A 279 15.34 2.89 -11.88
CA GLY A 279 16.21 2.58 -10.74
C GLY A 279 15.52 2.02 -9.49
N GLY A 280 14.21 1.72 -9.56
CA GLY A 280 13.43 1.16 -8.47
C GLY A 280 12.83 2.22 -7.54
N PRO A 281 12.46 1.86 -6.29
CA PRO A 281 11.68 2.72 -5.41
C PRO A 281 12.27 4.12 -5.18
N ILE A 282 13.60 4.24 -5.12
CA ILE A 282 14.29 5.53 -4.98
C ILE A 282 13.93 6.47 -6.15
N GLY A 283 13.99 5.99 -7.39
CA GLY A 283 13.70 6.84 -8.55
C GLY A 283 12.22 6.99 -8.87
N ASP A 284 11.38 6.04 -8.45
CA ASP A 284 9.92 6.18 -8.46
C ASP A 284 9.44 7.22 -7.42
N ALA A 285 10.13 7.35 -6.27
CA ALA A 285 9.89 8.41 -5.31
C ALA A 285 10.50 9.76 -5.77
N TYR A 286 11.72 9.78 -6.31
CA TYR A 286 12.31 11.02 -6.83
C TYR A 286 11.53 11.63 -8.00
N ILE A 287 10.89 10.85 -8.89
CA ILE A 287 9.99 11.43 -9.91
C ILE A 287 8.73 12.06 -9.28
N GLN A 288 8.21 11.51 -8.17
CA GLN A 288 7.09 12.10 -7.43
C GLN A 288 7.50 13.37 -6.69
N ILE A 289 8.64 13.37 -5.98
CA ILE A 289 9.24 14.56 -5.37
C ILE A 289 9.45 15.65 -6.43
N PHE A 290 10.00 15.28 -7.60
CA PHE A 290 10.22 16.19 -8.72
C PHE A 290 8.91 16.76 -9.26
N GLN A 291 7.89 15.91 -9.52
CA GLN A 291 6.56 16.35 -9.93
C GLN A 291 5.92 17.29 -8.89
N GLY A 292 6.06 16.99 -7.59
CA GLY A 292 5.61 17.84 -6.50
C GLY A 292 6.29 19.21 -6.49
N THR A 293 7.57 19.28 -6.84
CA THR A 293 8.31 20.54 -7.04
C THR A 293 7.76 21.32 -8.23
N LEU A 294 7.40 20.67 -9.34
CA LEU A 294 6.79 21.34 -10.50
C LEU A 294 5.37 21.83 -10.23
N ASP A 295 4.56 21.04 -9.52
CA ASP A 295 3.26 21.46 -8.97
C ASP A 295 3.41 22.72 -8.11
N GLY A 296 4.41 22.74 -7.22
CA GLY A 296 4.75 23.86 -6.36
C GLY A 296 5.15 25.11 -7.15
N LEU A 297 5.97 24.96 -8.18
CA LEU A 297 6.42 26.04 -9.07
C LEU A 297 5.40 26.44 -10.15
N SER A 298 4.29 25.71 -10.29
CA SER A 298 3.32 25.89 -11.38
C SER A 298 2.81 27.33 -11.59
N PRO A 299 2.64 28.20 -10.56
CA PRO A 299 2.27 29.60 -10.80
C PRO A 299 3.29 30.39 -11.61
N TRP A 300 4.59 30.16 -11.38
CA TRP A 300 5.67 30.86 -12.07
C TRP A 300 6.01 30.18 -13.40
N LEU A 301 5.96 28.85 -13.46
CA LEU A 301 6.13 28.10 -14.72
C LEU A 301 5.10 28.57 -15.75
N LYS A 302 3.80 28.60 -15.39
CA LYS A 302 2.73 29.08 -16.29
C LYS A 302 2.92 30.54 -16.72
N GLN A 303 3.42 31.42 -15.84
CA GLN A 303 3.72 32.81 -16.19
C GLN A 303 4.95 32.95 -17.11
N SER A 304 5.96 32.08 -16.97
CA SER A 304 7.19 32.11 -17.76
C SER A 304 7.09 31.41 -19.12
N LEU A 305 6.14 30.46 -19.25
CA LEU A 305 5.95 29.61 -20.41
C LEU A 305 4.75 30.05 -21.27
N GLU A 306 4.42 31.34 -21.29
CA GLU A 306 3.48 31.95 -22.26
C GLU A 306 4.10 32.04 -23.68
N VAL A 307 4.68 30.94 -24.14
CA VAL A 307 5.02 30.64 -25.53
C VAL A 307 4.25 29.37 -25.88
N ASP A 308 3.24 29.51 -26.75
CA ASP A 308 2.29 28.44 -27.08
C ASP A 308 2.98 27.11 -27.42
N GLY A 309 2.66 26.05 -26.68
CA GLY A 309 2.91 24.66 -27.11
C GLY A 309 3.58 23.69 -26.12
N PHE A 310 3.92 24.07 -24.88
CA PHE A 310 4.62 23.16 -23.95
C PHE A 310 3.77 22.56 -22.80
N VAL A 311 2.58 23.09 -22.54
CA VAL A 311 1.72 22.66 -21.40
C VAL A 311 0.60 21.68 -21.82
N SER A 312 0.25 21.64 -23.12
CA SER A 312 -0.90 20.86 -23.63
C SER A 312 -0.76 19.34 -23.52
N ASP A 313 0.46 18.82 -23.40
CA ASP A 313 0.72 17.37 -23.37
C ASP A 313 0.75 16.79 -21.95
N PHE A 314 0.62 17.64 -20.92
CA PHE A 314 0.51 17.24 -19.51
C PHE A 314 -0.87 17.54 -18.89
N GLU A 315 -1.67 18.44 -19.48
CA GLU A 315 -3.05 18.73 -19.04
C GLU A 315 -4.11 17.99 -19.88
N SER A 316 -4.11 16.64 -19.83
CA SER A 316 -5.24 15.82 -20.30
C SER A 316 -5.78 14.92 -19.19
N GLY A 317 -6.18 15.54 -18.07
CA GLY A 317 -6.57 14.85 -16.85
C GLY A 317 -7.22 15.75 -15.78
N ALA A 318 -7.99 16.76 -16.20
CA ALA A 318 -8.81 17.58 -15.30
C ALA A 318 -10.19 17.76 -15.93
N ASP A 319 -11.26 17.45 -15.19
CA ASP A 319 -12.63 17.59 -15.66
C ASP A 319 -13.06 19.07 -15.70
N ASP A 320 -13.61 19.50 -16.84
CA ASP A 320 -14.29 20.79 -17.00
C ASP A 320 -15.67 20.75 -16.33
N ASP A 321 -15.74 21.16 -15.06
CA ASP A 321 -17.01 21.43 -14.36
C ASP A 321 -17.06 22.88 -13.82
N ILE A 322 -16.84 23.85 -14.71
CA ILE A 322 -17.09 25.27 -14.42
C ILE A 322 -18.60 25.55 -14.52
N VAL A 323 -19.26 25.51 -13.37
CA VAL A 323 -20.70 25.79 -13.23
C VAL A 323 -20.97 27.30 -13.35
N ASP A 324 -21.34 27.76 -14.55
CA ASP A 324 -21.69 29.18 -14.76
C ASP A 324 -23.16 29.49 -14.40
N TYR A 325 -23.36 30.50 -13.56
CA TYR A 325 -24.65 30.84 -12.94
C TYR A 325 -25.32 32.04 -13.61
N LYS A 326 -26.58 31.88 -14.09
CA LYS A 326 -27.55 32.99 -14.26
C LYS A 326 -29.03 32.53 -14.35
N PRO A 327 -30.02 33.41 -14.06
CA PRO A 327 -31.30 32.97 -13.50
C PRO A 327 -32.56 33.08 -14.39
N ASN A 328 -33.54 32.22 -14.09
CA ASN A 328 -35.02 32.36 -14.21
C ASN A 328 -35.66 33.02 -15.46
N ASN A 329 -36.56 32.28 -16.16
CA ASN A 329 -38.02 32.45 -16.00
C ASN A 329 -38.96 31.55 -16.85
N ARG A 330 -40.21 31.39 -16.36
CA ARG A 330 -41.50 31.10 -17.06
C ARG A 330 -41.82 29.69 -17.66
N ALA A 331 -42.37 28.83 -16.78
CA ALA A 331 -43.81 28.48 -16.66
C ALA A 331 -44.70 27.99 -17.86
N LYS A 332 -45.55 26.97 -17.53
CA LYS A 332 -46.81 26.49 -18.19
C LYS A 332 -46.62 25.57 -19.43
N THR A 333 -47.45 24.55 -19.73
CA THR A 333 -48.73 24.04 -19.15
C THR A 333 -49.03 22.57 -19.55
N LYS A 334 -49.81 21.83 -18.73
CA LYS A 334 -50.87 20.80 -19.04
C LYS A 334 -50.67 19.82 -20.24
N SER A 335 -51.04 18.54 -20.14
CA SER A 335 -52.41 18.10 -19.75
C SER A 335 -52.55 16.63 -19.30
N LYS A 336 -53.73 16.29 -18.77
CA LYS A 336 -54.12 14.97 -18.21
C LYS A 336 -54.90 14.11 -19.23
N LYS A 337 -54.91 12.79 -19.02
CA LYS A 337 -56.11 11.90 -19.00
C LYS A 337 -55.69 10.57 -18.30
N THR A 338 -56.16 10.18 -17.11
CA THR A 338 -57.47 9.57 -16.74
C THR A 338 -57.83 8.31 -17.56
N THR A 339 -58.30 7.18 -17.00
CA THR A 339 -59.13 7.02 -15.77
C THR A 339 -59.20 5.56 -15.24
N LYS A 340 -59.50 5.39 -13.93
CA LYS A 340 -60.28 4.29 -13.24
C LYS A 340 -59.88 2.81 -13.46
N THR A 341 -59.41 2.03 -12.46
CA THR A 341 -59.99 1.55 -11.16
C THR A 341 -61.12 0.50 -11.23
N THR A 342 -60.87 -0.71 -10.70
CA THR A 342 -61.77 -1.42 -9.75
C THR A 342 -61.02 -2.51 -8.95
N LYS A 343 -61.57 -2.90 -7.79
CA LYS A 343 -61.02 -3.87 -6.81
C LYS A 343 -61.76 -5.21 -6.86
N SER A 344 -61.14 -6.31 -6.43
CA SER A 344 -61.74 -7.28 -5.48
C SER A 344 -60.68 -8.20 -4.83
N LYS A 345 -61.08 -9.03 -3.85
CA LYS A 345 -60.22 -9.88 -2.99
C LYS A 345 -60.63 -11.35 -3.06
N LYS A 346 -59.66 -12.26 -2.83
CA LYS A 346 -59.68 -13.50 -1.99
C LYS A 346 -59.01 -14.74 -2.66
N THR A 347 -58.42 -15.57 -1.80
CA THR A 347 -57.69 -16.84 -1.98
C THR A 347 -58.55 -18.06 -1.58
N PRO A 348 -58.09 -19.34 -1.66
CA PRO A 348 -57.18 -20.07 -2.58
C PRO A 348 -58.01 -21.19 -3.30
N PRO A 349 -57.62 -22.48 -3.55
CA PRO A 349 -56.32 -23.19 -3.65
C PRO A 349 -56.18 -24.17 -4.88
N THR A 350 -55.11 -24.99 -4.86
CA THR A 350 -54.88 -26.32 -5.51
C THR A 350 -54.54 -26.44 -7.01
N ILE A 351 -53.61 -27.38 -7.25
CA ILE A 351 -52.84 -27.83 -8.45
C ILE A 351 -53.59 -29.07 -9.04
N PRO A 352 -53.62 -29.44 -10.36
CA PRO A 352 -52.46 -29.59 -11.27
C PRO A 352 -52.64 -29.34 -12.80
N THR A 353 -51.56 -29.65 -13.54
CA THR A 353 -51.44 -30.11 -14.95
C THR A 353 -51.47 -29.11 -16.13
N GLU A 354 -50.37 -29.19 -16.89
CA GLU A 354 -49.98 -28.72 -18.24
C GLU A 354 -51.14 -28.42 -19.23
N SER A 355 -51.08 -27.38 -20.09
CA SER A 355 -50.13 -27.32 -21.22
C SER A 355 -50.39 -26.09 -22.15
N VAL A 356 -49.38 -25.74 -22.98
CA VAL A 356 -49.46 -25.00 -24.26
C VAL A 356 -49.79 -23.48 -24.29
N THR A 357 -48.69 -22.71 -24.42
CA THR A 357 -48.47 -21.47 -25.19
C THR A 357 -49.32 -20.20 -24.99
N THR A 358 -48.63 -19.08 -24.71
CA THR A 358 -48.81 -17.86 -25.53
C THR A 358 -47.52 -17.06 -25.64
N THR A 359 -47.26 -16.55 -26.85
CA THR A 359 -45.97 -16.01 -27.26
C THR A 359 -45.70 -14.62 -26.69
N THR A 360 -44.70 -14.50 -25.81
CA THR A 360 -44.02 -13.22 -25.58
C THR A 360 -42.59 -13.36 -26.09
N LYS A 361 -42.16 -12.45 -26.98
CA LYS A 361 -40.79 -12.44 -27.53
C LYS A 361 -39.79 -11.96 -26.46
N ASN A 362 -39.51 -12.80 -25.48
CA ASN A 362 -38.25 -12.70 -24.75
C ASN A 362 -37.16 -13.28 -25.63
N THR A 363 -36.44 -12.40 -26.32
CA THR A 363 -35.15 -12.74 -26.92
C THR A 363 -34.21 -13.10 -25.78
N LEU A 364 -34.10 -14.40 -25.49
CA LEU A 364 -33.07 -14.95 -24.61
C LEU A 364 -31.71 -14.69 -25.28
N ILE A 365 -31.15 -13.52 -25.00
CA ILE A 365 -29.73 -13.27 -25.23
C ILE A 365 -29.01 -14.18 -24.24
N HIS A 366 -28.61 -15.36 -24.70
CA HIS A 366 -27.55 -16.10 -24.02
C HIS A 366 -26.38 -15.14 -23.88
N HIS A 367 -25.94 -14.89 -22.65
CA HIS A 367 -24.77 -14.05 -22.41
C HIS A 367 -23.59 -14.72 -23.10
N GLN A 368 -23.02 -14.02 -24.07
CA GLN A 368 -22.12 -14.57 -25.07
C GLN A 368 -20.84 -13.73 -25.16
N TRP A 369 -19.80 -14.35 -25.70
CA TRP A 369 -18.52 -13.68 -25.96
C TRP A 369 -18.69 -12.57 -27.00
N ASP A 370 -18.39 -11.33 -26.61
CA ASP A 370 -18.39 -10.18 -27.51
C ASP A 370 -16.95 -9.75 -27.81
N GLU A 371 -16.36 -10.31 -28.86
CA GLU A 371 -15.00 -9.97 -29.30
C GLU A 371 -14.83 -8.46 -29.57
N LYS A 372 -15.86 -7.78 -30.11
CA LYS A 372 -15.76 -6.36 -30.48
C LYS A 372 -15.71 -5.48 -29.24
N ARG A 373 -16.64 -5.70 -28.30
CA ARG A 373 -16.64 -5.02 -27.00
C ARG A 373 -15.35 -5.29 -26.24
N THR A 374 -14.86 -6.52 -26.28
CA THR A 374 -13.63 -6.93 -25.58
C THR A 374 -12.39 -6.29 -26.18
N ALA A 375 -12.27 -6.24 -27.51
CA ALA A 375 -11.16 -5.55 -28.18
C ALA A 375 -11.13 -4.04 -27.87
N VAL A 376 -12.30 -3.39 -27.86
CA VAL A 376 -12.42 -1.97 -27.47
C VAL A 376 -12.03 -1.76 -26.00
N LEU A 377 -12.46 -2.65 -25.09
CA LEU A 377 -12.10 -2.55 -23.67
C LEU A 377 -10.61 -2.81 -23.44
N ALA A 378 -10.04 -3.85 -24.03
CA ALA A 378 -8.61 -4.15 -23.91
C ALA A 378 -7.71 -3.05 -24.48
N GLY A 379 -8.15 -2.39 -25.57
CA GLY A 379 -7.44 -1.25 -26.14
C GLY A 379 -7.53 0.03 -25.31
N LYS A 380 -8.68 0.30 -24.67
CA LYS A 380 -8.88 1.50 -23.83
C LYS A 380 -8.38 1.32 -22.39
N TYR A 381 -8.44 0.11 -21.86
CA TYR A 381 -8.09 -0.25 -20.49
C TYR A 381 -7.20 -1.50 -20.51
N PRO A 382 -5.91 -1.37 -20.88
CA PRO A 382 -4.98 -2.49 -20.93
C PRO A 382 -4.75 -3.10 -19.54
N ASP A 383 -4.46 -4.40 -19.50
CA ASP A 383 -4.31 -5.14 -18.25
C ASP A 383 -3.09 -4.64 -17.44
N THR A 384 -3.31 -4.27 -16.18
CA THR A 384 -2.26 -3.71 -15.30
C THR A 384 -1.58 -4.74 -14.39
N TYR A 385 -2.05 -5.98 -14.37
CA TYR A 385 -1.64 -7.03 -13.42
C TYR A 385 -0.54 -7.98 -13.94
N TRP A 386 -0.04 -7.76 -15.16
CA TRP A 386 1.05 -8.54 -15.78
C TRP A 386 2.44 -7.92 -15.67
N LYS A 387 2.56 -6.81 -14.93
CA LYS A 387 3.79 -6.01 -14.79
C LYS A 387 5.01 -6.83 -14.33
N PHE A 388 4.81 -7.94 -13.61
CA PHE A 388 5.90 -8.71 -13.00
C PHE A 388 5.88 -10.18 -13.41
N ASN A 389 7.03 -10.64 -13.89
CA ASN A 389 7.37 -12.03 -14.17
C ASN A 389 8.90 -12.17 -14.17
N ALA A 390 9.44 -13.38 -14.38
CA ALA A 390 10.88 -13.64 -14.28
C ALA A 390 11.76 -12.92 -15.34
N ASP A 391 11.20 -12.42 -16.44
CA ASP A 391 11.97 -11.79 -17.55
C ASP A 391 11.82 -10.27 -17.68
N VAL A 392 10.84 -9.66 -17.01
CA VAL A 392 10.67 -8.20 -17.03
C VAL A 392 11.98 -7.53 -16.56
N PRO A 393 12.54 -6.55 -17.30
CA PRO A 393 13.82 -5.93 -16.93
C PRO A 393 13.82 -5.29 -15.53
N GLN A 394 12.71 -4.67 -15.12
CA GLN A 394 12.50 -4.09 -13.78
C GLN A 394 12.22 -5.14 -12.69
N SER A 395 12.04 -6.41 -13.05
CA SER A 395 11.76 -7.49 -12.12
C SER A 395 13.05 -8.19 -11.71
N HIS A 396 13.33 -8.16 -10.41
CA HIS A 396 14.38 -8.96 -9.77
C HIS A 396 13.81 -10.22 -9.10
N MET A 397 12.62 -10.68 -9.50
CA MET A 397 12.14 -12.03 -9.18
C MET A 397 13.23 -13.07 -9.42
N ILE A 398 13.22 -14.15 -8.63
CA ILE A 398 14.05 -15.35 -8.87
C ILE A 398 13.85 -15.83 -10.31
N LYS A 399 14.90 -15.74 -11.15
CA LYS A 399 14.83 -15.95 -12.61
C LYS A 399 15.08 -17.39 -13.02
N SER A 400 15.99 -18.06 -12.32
CA SER A 400 16.31 -19.48 -12.51
C SER A 400 16.50 -20.17 -11.16
N ILE A 401 16.08 -21.42 -11.07
CA ILE A 401 16.22 -22.32 -9.92
C ILE A 401 16.77 -23.64 -10.48
N ASN A 402 17.99 -23.97 -10.10
CA ASN A 402 18.76 -25.16 -10.55
C ASN A 402 20.02 -25.31 -9.67
N GLU A 403 20.84 -26.33 -9.92
CA GLU A 403 22.09 -26.62 -9.16
C GLU A 403 23.09 -25.44 -9.09
N LYS A 404 23.15 -24.59 -10.11
CA LYS A 404 24.02 -23.39 -10.16
C LYS A 404 23.39 -22.16 -9.52
N SER A 405 22.08 -22.19 -9.27
CA SER A 405 21.32 -21.10 -8.64
C SER A 405 20.36 -21.68 -7.60
N PRO A 406 20.87 -22.38 -6.57
CA PRO A 406 20.04 -23.00 -5.56
C PRO A 406 19.44 -21.94 -4.63
N LEU A 407 18.25 -22.25 -4.12
CA LEU A 407 17.59 -21.45 -3.09
C LEU A 407 18.01 -21.92 -1.70
N THR A 408 17.98 -21.00 -0.74
CA THR A 408 18.17 -21.26 0.68
C THR A 408 17.26 -20.33 1.50
N SER A 409 16.91 -20.74 2.72
CA SER A 409 16.15 -19.90 3.63
C SER A 409 17.03 -18.82 4.26
N ILE A 410 16.43 -17.70 4.64
CA ILE A 410 17.06 -16.65 5.45
C ILE A 410 16.28 -16.46 6.76
N PRO A 411 16.94 -16.02 7.84
CA PRO A 411 16.27 -15.72 9.10
C PRO A 411 15.12 -14.72 8.89
N CYS A 412 13.94 -15.06 9.40
CA CYS A 412 12.74 -14.26 9.32
C CYS A 412 12.10 -14.19 10.71
N THR A 413 11.68 -12.98 11.11
CA THR A 413 11.09 -12.68 12.42
C THR A 413 9.56 -12.69 12.41
N ILE A 414 8.95 -12.76 11.23
CA ILE A 414 7.50 -12.71 11.01
C ILE A 414 6.84 -13.98 11.55
N THR A 415 6.07 -13.81 12.62
CA THR A 415 5.40 -14.88 13.36
C THR A 415 4.06 -14.42 13.91
N ASP A 416 3.16 -15.35 14.19
CA ASP A 416 1.92 -15.12 14.94
C ASP A 416 1.60 -16.23 15.95
N GLN A 417 0.59 -16.01 16.79
CA GLN A 417 0.17 -16.94 17.85
C GLN A 417 -0.74 -18.08 17.35
N GLY A 418 -0.95 -18.16 16.04
CA GLY A 418 -1.77 -19.17 15.36
C GLY A 418 -1.49 -19.17 13.86
N PRO A 419 -2.12 -20.07 13.09
CA PRO A 419 -1.91 -20.22 11.65
C PRO A 419 -1.95 -18.90 10.87
N ILE A 420 -0.95 -18.70 10.01
CA ILE A 420 -0.96 -17.61 9.03
C ILE A 420 -1.53 -18.19 7.73
N THR A 421 -2.74 -17.77 7.40
CA THR A 421 -3.57 -18.36 6.34
C THR A 421 -3.30 -17.79 4.96
N SER A 422 -2.77 -16.57 4.88
CA SER A 422 -2.39 -15.94 3.62
C SER A 422 -1.48 -14.73 3.83
N MET A 423 -0.86 -14.28 2.75
CA MET A 423 -0.06 -13.06 2.70
C MET A 423 -0.48 -12.14 1.55
N THR A 424 -0.11 -10.86 1.62
CA THR A 424 -0.27 -9.92 0.50
C THR A 424 0.85 -8.90 0.52
N LEU A 425 1.54 -8.72 -0.61
CA LEU A 425 2.48 -7.62 -0.80
C LEU A 425 1.74 -6.34 -1.23
N SER A 426 2.28 -5.19 -0.87
CA SER A 426 1.93 -3.91 -1.50
C SER A 426 2.35 -3.88 -2.97
N ASP A 427 1.78 -2.96 -3.77
CA ASP A 427 2.04 -2.90 -5.22
C ASP A 427 3.50 -2.54 -5.55
N ASP A 428 4.21 -1.85 -4.65
CA ASP A 428 5.64 -1.52 -4.66
C ASP A 428 6.53 -2.61 -3.99
N GLY A 429 5.91 -3.62 -3.37
CA GLY A 429 6.59 -4.73 -2.70
C GLY A 429 7.42 -4.34 -1.47
N THR A 430 7.21 -3.16 -0.87
CA THR A 430 7.91 -2.73 0.36
C THR A 430 7.26 -3.30 1.61
N LEU A 431 5.94 -3.52 1.58
CA LEU A 431 5.15 -4.04 2.70
C LEU A 431 4.68 -5.47 2.45
N LEU A 432 4.74 -6.30 3.50
CA LEU A 432 4.09 -7.60 3.56
C LEU A 432 3.02 -7.61 4.64
N VAL A 433 1.80 -7.96 4.24
CA VAL A 433 0.67 -8.19 5.14
C VAL A 433 0.52 -9.67 5.40
N THR A 434 0.32 -10.07 6.66
CA THR A 434 -0.06 -11.44 7.05
C THR A 434 -1.45 -11.45 7.67
N TYR A 435 -2.27 -12.43 7.28
CA TYR A 435 -3.59 -12.67 7.86
C TYR A 435 -3.57 -13.96 8.70
N SER A 436 -4.18 -13.93 9.88
CA SER A 436 -4.19 -15.07 10.82
C SER A 436 -5.54 -15.23 11.53
N SER A 437 -5.72 -16.40 12.15
CA SER A 437 -6.87 -16.70 13.02
C SER A 437 -6.83 -15.99 14.39
N THR A 438 -5.89 -15.06 14.62
CA THR A 438 -5.70 -14.39 15.93
C THR A 438 -6.40 -13.02 16.04
N GLY A 439 -7.35 -12.74 15.14
CA GLY A 439 -8.08 -11.47 15.08
C GLY A 439 -7.16 -10.27 14.95
N ALA A 440 -6.14 -10.37 14.10
CA ALA A 440 -5.22 -9.30 13.78
C ALA A 440 -4.74 -9.42 12.34
N VAL A 441 -4.64 -8.29 11.65
CA VAL A 441 -3.85 -8.19 10.42
C VAL A 441 -2.55 -7.48 10.78
N LYS A 442 -1.42 -8.09 10.44
CA LYS A 442 -0.09 -7.52 10.72
C LYS A 442 0.53 -7.03 9.42
N VAL A 443 1.08 -5.82 9.46
CA VAL A 443 1.77 -5.19 8.34
C VAL A 443 3.23 -5.05 8.71
N TYR A 444 4.10 -5.64 7.90
CA TYR A 444 5.54 -5.64 8.07
C TYR A 444 6.20 -4.84 6.95
N ASP A 445 7.23 -4.09 7.30
CA ASP A 445 8.22 -3.61 6.36
C ASP A 445 9.13 -4.79 6.03
N ILE A 446 9.36 -5.07 4.76
CA ILE A 446 10.25 -6.15 4.34
C ILE A 446 11.57 -5.65 3.73
N GLN A 447 11.77 -4.34 3.60
CA GLN A 447 13.05 -3.75 3.18
C GLN A 447 14.13 -4.10 4.22
N ASP A 448 13.91 -3.69 5.48
CA ASP A 448 14.86 -3.83 6.60
C ASP A 448 14.40 -4.82 7.68
N ASN A 449 14.97 -6.02 7.64
CA ASN A 449 14.87 -7.04 8.69
C ASN A 449 13.44 -7.51 9.07
N PHE A 450 12.46 -7.34 8.17
CA PHE A 450 11.09 -7.84 8.33
C PHE A 450 10.34 -7.26 9.54
N HIS A 451 10.51 -5.95 9.82
CA HIS A 451 9.99 -5.35 11.05
C HIS A 451 8.47 -5.12 11.02
N LEU A 452 7.81 -5.30 12.17
CA LEU A 452 6.36 -5.09 12.31
C LEU A 452 6.02 -3.59 12.42
N ILE A 453 5.33 -3.02 11.43
CA ILE A 453 4.90 -1.60 11.41
C ILE A 453 3.56 -1.40 12.14
N ARG A 454 2.60 -2.29 11.90
CA ARG A 454 1.20 -2.15 12.34
C ARG A 454 0.56 -3.48 12.70
N LYS A 455 -0.37 -3.42 13.65
CA LYS A 455 -1.26 -4.52 14.03
C LYS A 455 -2.70 -4.02 14.00
N LEU A 456 -3.31 -4.13 12.83
CA LEU A 456 -4.66 -3.68 12.54
C LEU A 456 -5.66 -4.61 13.22
N ARG A 457 -6.61 -4.03 13.94
CA ARG A 457 -7.68 -4.72 14.66
C ARG A 457 -8.94 -3.88 14.66
N ASP A 458 -10.08 -4.55 14.53
CA ASP A 458 -11.40 -3.97 14.74
C ASP A 458 -11.69 -3.94 16.25
N THR A 459 -11.32 -2.85 16.93
CA THR A 459 -11.42 -2.75 18.40
C THR A 459 -12.86 -2.68 18.92
N ASP A 460 -13.82 -2.38 18.06
CA ASP A 460 -15.25 -2.34 18.40
C ASP A 460 -15.94 -3.69 18.19
N GLU A 461 -15.27 -4.66 17.56
CA GLU A 461 -15.79 -6.01 17.37
C GLU A 461 -15.80 -6.79 18.70
N LYS A 462 -16.97 -7.34 19.03
CA LYS A 462 -17.20 -8.09 20.27
C LYS A 462 -17.11 -9.59 20.04
N HIS A 463 -17.34 -10.03 18.82
CA HIS A 463 -17.27 -11.42 18.40
C HIS A 463 -15.81 -11.85 18.16
N ILE A 464 -15.58 -13.06 17.67
CA ILE A 464 -14.23 -13.56 17.33
C ILE A 464 -13.99 -13.26 15.85
N ASP A 465 -12.99 -12.45 15.59
CA ASP A 465 -12.57 -12.04 14.24
C ASP A 465 -11.39 -12.91 13.82
N GLU A 466 -11.38 -13.39 12.58
CA GLU A 466 -10.25 -14.06 11.94
C GLU A 466 -10.08 -13.50 10.53
N PHE A 467 -8.85 -13.31 10.07
CA PHE A 467 -8.57 -12.76 8.74
C PHE A 467 -7.87 -13.80 7.88
N TYR A 468 -8.36 -13.99 6.65
CA TYR A 468 -7.87 -14.99 5.69
C TYR A 468 -7.35 -14.39 4.38
N CYS A 469 -7.75 -13.17 4.05
CA CYS A 469 -7.32 -12.50 2.83
C CYS A 469 -7.45 -10.97 2.91
N GLY A 470 -6.85 -10.28 1.95
CA GLY A 470 -7.06 -8.86 1.74
C GLY A 470 -6.40 -8.35 0.46
N ALA A 471 -6.62 -7.07 0.17
CA ALA A 471 -6.04 -6.37 -0.98
C ALA A 471 -5.79 -4.90 -0.64
N PHE A 472 -4.60 -4.40 -1.00
CA PHE A 472 -4.27 -2.98 -0.91
C PHE A 472 -5.07 -2.16 -1.93
N ALA A 473 -5.63 -1.05 -1.46
CA ALA A 473 -6.14 0.08 -2.22
C ALA A 473 -5.17 1.27 -2.12
N PRO A 474 -5.36 2.35 -2.90
CA PRO A 474 -4.60 3.59 -2.76
C PRO A 474 -4.62 4.17 -1.33
N ASP A 475 -3.77 5.16 -1.10
CA ASP A 475 -3.71 5.96 0.13
C ASP A 475 -3.53 5.14 1.42
N GLY A 476 -2.78 4.03 1.34
CA GLY A 476 -2.53 3.15 2.48
C GLY A 476 -3.75 2.37 2.96
N LEU A 477 -4.82 2.28 2.15
CA LEU A 477 -6.02 1.51 2.49
C LEU A 477 -5.83 0.01 2.26
N LEU A 478 -6.38 -0.81 3.15
CA LEU A 478 -6.32 -2.27 3.08
C LEU A 478 -7.71 -2.86 3.35
N ALA A 479 -8.33 -3.43 2.32
CA ALA A 479 -9.56 -4.20 2.47
C ALA A 479 -9.23 -5.63 2.85
N VAL A 480 -9.79 -6.14 3.95
CA VAL A 480 -9.52 -7.46 4.51
C VAL A 480 -10.81 -8.25 4.76
N GLY A 481 -10.71 -9.57 4.73
CA GLY A 481 -11.83 -10.47 4.97
C GLY A 481 -11.36 -11.80 5.58
N GLY A 482 -12.30 -12.53 6.16
CA GLY A 482 -12.07 -13.83 6.78
C GLY A 482 -13.35 -14.30 7.46
N LYS A 483 -13.25 -14.78 8.71
CA LYS A 483 -14.34 -15.39 9.48
C LYS A 483 -14.74 -14.51 10.67
N LEU A 484 -16.04 -14.38 10.90
CA LEU A 484 -16.60 -13.77 12.12
C LEU A 484 -17.41 -14.83 12.87
N LYS A 485 -17.14 -15.04 14.16
CA LYS A 485 -17.78 -16.09 14.96
C LYS A 485 -18.38 -15.58 16.26
N ASP A 486 -19.55 -16.08 16.62
CA ASP A 486 -20.18 -15.76 17.89
C ASP A 486 -19.40 -16.37 19.07
N ARG A 487 -18.59 -15.51 19.70
CA ARG A 487 -17.84 -15.75 20.94
C ARG A 487 -18.60 -16.54 22.01
N TYR A 488 -19.92 -16.40 22.09
CA TYR A 488 -20.74 -16.97 23.17
C TYR A 488 -21.60 -18.16 22.75
N ARG A 489 -21.56 -18.55 21.46
CA ARG A 489 -22.38 -19.64 20.92
C ARG A 489 -21.50 -20.62 20.15
N TRP A 490 -21.48 -21.86 20.60
CA TRP A 490 -21.00 -23.00 19.81
C TRP A 490 -22.07 -23.42 18.81
N SER A 491 -21.66 -24.01 17.68
CA SER A 491 -22.53 -24.56 16.66
C SER A 491 -21.99 -25.90 16.19
N ASP A 492 -22.77 -26.97 16.39
CA ASP A 492 -22.38 -28.31 15.94
C ASP A 492 -22.40 -28.44 14.41
N ASP A 493 -23.23 -27.64 13.73
CA ASP A 493 -23.28 -27.55 12.26
C ASP A 493 -21.99 -26.91 11.69
N ASP A 494 -21.44 -25.92 12.40
CA ASP A 494 -20.21 -25.20 12.00
C ASP A 494 -18.92 -25.88 12.53
N ALA A 495 -19.06 -26.87 13.43
CA ALA A 495 -17.99 -27.50 14.22
C ALA A 495 -17.05 -26.49 14.94
N ASP A 496 -17.56 -25.31 15.25
CA ASP A 496 -16.82 -24.13 15.72
C ASP A 496 -17.79 -23.20 16.52
N ASN A 497 -17.31 -22.04 16.95
CA ASN A 497 -18.20 -20.94 17.31
C ASN A 497 -19.08 -20.55 16.11
N HIS A 498 -20.37 -20.33 16.36
CA HIS A 498 -21.38 -20.11 15.32
C HIS A 498 -21.00 -18.99 14.36
N ILE A 499 -21.02 -19.26 13.07
CA ILE A 499 -20.57 -18.30 12.06
C ILE A 499 -21.59 -17.15 11.94
N LEU A 500 -21.07 -15.94 11.84
CA LEU A 500 -21.83 -14.71 11.69
C LEU A 500 -21.54 -14.09 10.31
N PRO A 501 -22.47 -13.29 9.75
CA PRO A 501 -22.25 -12.60 8.48
C PRO A 501 -20.92 -11.85 8.44
N CYS A 502 -20.05 -12.26 7.52
CA CYS A 502 -18.70 -11.76 7.41
C CYS A 502 -18.67 -10.48 6.56
N ASP A 503 -18.34 -9.35 7.19
CA ASP A 503 -18.12 -8.08 6.49
C ASP A 503 -16.68 -8.01 5.94
N ILE A 504 -16.48 -7.44 4.75
CA ILE A 504 -15.16 -6.92 4.35
C ILE A 504 -14.88 -5.70 5.22
N LYS A 505 -13.73 -5.67 5.89
CA LYS A 505 -13.28 -4.58 6.76
C LYS A 505 -12.21 -3.77 6.01
N ILE A 506 -12.39 -2.46 5.86
CA ILE A 506 -11.40 -1.59 5.22
C ILE A 506 -10.67 -0.82 6.31
N PHE A 507 -9.37 -1.07 6.43
CA PHE A 507 -8.48 -0.38 7.35
C PHE A 507 -7.68 0.69 6.63
N ASP A 508 -7.44 1.80 7.33
CA ASP A 508 -6.36 2.73 7.04
C ASP A 508 -5.11 2.23 7.78
N VAL A 509 -4.07 1.86 7.04
CA VAL A 509 -2.82 1.31 7.60
C VAL A 509 -2.04 2.40 8.33
N CYS A 510 -2.03 3.62 7.80
CA CYS A 510 -1.29 4.75 8.33
C CYS A 510 -1.87 5.21 9.68
N GLU A 511 -3.19 5.46 9.72
CA GLU A 511 -3.93 5.83 10.93
C GLU A 511 -4.15 4.66 11.90
N ASN A 512 -3.97 3.40 11.46
CA ASN A 512 -4.26 2.18 12.23
C ASN A 512 -5.72 2.12 12.71
N LYS A 513 -6.68 2.41 11.81
CA LYS A 513 -8.13 2.45 12.11
C LYS A 513 -8.95 1.69 11.08
N LEU A 514 -10.09 1.15 11.53
CA LEU A 514 -11.14 0.72 10.62
C LEU A 514 -11.90 1.95 10.09
N VAL A 515 -11.98 2.10 8.76
CA VAL A 515 -12.62 3.26 8.12
C VAL A 515 -13.92 2.92 7.36
N ALA A 516 -14.10 1.67 6.92
CA ALA A 516 -15.36 1.23 6.29
C ALA A 516 -15.63 -0.28 6.46
N ARG A 517 -16.88 -0.69 6.20
CA ARG A 517 -17.32 -2.10 6.15
C ARG A 517 -18.19 -2.35 4.92
N LEU A 518 -17.96 -3.44 4.20
CA LEU A 518 -18.81 -3.89 3.08
C LEU A 518 -19.55 -5.16 3.50
N LYS A 519 -20.87 -5.06 3.69
CA LYS A 519 -21.72 -6.15 4.19
C LYS A 519 -22.32 -6.96 3.04
N GLY A 520 -22.29 -8.29 3.10
CA GLY A 520 -23.04 -9.11 2.14
C GLY A 520 -22.73 -10.61 2.10
N HIS A 521 -21.56 -11.04 2.57
CA HIS A 521 -21.25 -12.46 2.75
C HIS A 521 -21.87 -12.97 4.05
N LYS A 522 -22.26 -14.25 4.06
CA LYS A 522 -22.81 -14.94 5.23
C LYS A 522 -21.76 -15.76 5.97
N GLU A 523 -20.86 -16.37 5.21
CA GLU A 523 -19.77 -17.23 5.69
C GLU A 523 -18.41 -16.61 5.33
N GLU A 524 -17.34 -17.36 5.58
CA GLU A 524 -15.95 -16.88 5.49
C GLU A 524 -15.57 -16.30 4.13
N ILE A 525 -14.81 -15.21 4.12
CA ILE A 525 -14.30 -14.55 2.90
C ILE A 525 -12.91 -15.11 2.58
N LEU A 526 -12.79 -15.80 1.44
CA LEU A 526 -11.61 -16.60 1.08
C LEU A 526 -10.62 -15.85 0.17
N SER A 527 -11.11 -14.89 -0.62
CA SER A 527 -10.30 -14.06 -1.51
C SER A 527 -10.91 -12.68 -1.71
N ILE A 528 -10.05 -11.65 -1.81
CA ILE A 528 -10.40 -10.27 -2.19
C ILE A 528 -9.40 -9.84 -3.28
N LYS A 529 -9.88 -9.10 -4.30
CA LYS A 529 -9.06 -8.45 -5.32
C LYS A 529 -9.51 -7.01 -5.57
N LYS A 530 -8.54 -6.10 -5.66
CA LYS A 530 -8.68 -4.77 -6.27
C LYS A 530 -8.80 -4.93 -7.79
N VAL A 531 -9.79 -4.28 -8.40
CA VAL A 531 -10.04 -4.30 -9.84
C VAL A 531 -10.43 -2.91 -10.30
N ILE A 532 -9.76 -2.39 -11.33
CA ILE A 532 -10.25 -1.22 -12.09
C ILE A 532 -10.97 -1.74 -13.33
N PHE A 533 -12.23 -1.37 -13.50
CA PHE A 533 -13.01 -1.72 -14.70
C PHE A 533 -13.63 -0.46 -15.27
N MET A 534 -13.34 -0.17 -16.54
CA MET A 534 -13.78 1.06 -17.22
C MET A 534 -13.43 2.37 -16.49
N GLY A 535 -12.29 2.42 -15.80
CA GLY A 535 -11.87 3.57 -14.98
C GLY A 535 -12.63 3.72 -13.66
N GLN A 536 -13.43 2.72 -13.27
CA GLN A 536 -14.19 2.70 -12.02
C GLN A 536 -13.60 1.68 -11.04
N ASN A 537 -13.66 2.01 -9.74
CA ASN A 537 -13.06 1.25 -8.66
C ASN A 537 -13.94 0.09 -8.21
N TYR A 538 -13.37 -1.11 -8.14
CA TYR A 538 -14.05 -2.28 -7.60
C TYR A 538 -13.17 -3.10 -6.65
N PHE A 539 -13.80 -3.62 -5.61
CA PHE A 539 -13.35 -4.90 -5.03
C PHE A 539 -14.14 -6.06 -5.64
N VAL A 540 -13.50 -7.21 -5.74
CA VAL A 540 -14.15 -8.50 -6.03
C VAL A 540 -13.78 -9.47 -4.93
N SER A 541 -14.76 -10.17 -4.37
CA SER A 541 -14.54 -11.08 -3.25
C SER A 541 -15.29 -12.39 -3.44
N THR A 542 -14.75 -13.47 -2.90
CA THR A 542 -15.35 -14.81 -2.89
C THR A 542 -15.51 -15.34 -1.46
N SER A 543 -16.51 -16.19 -1.24
CA SER A 543 -16.82 -16.76 0.08
C SER A 543 -17.16 -18.24 0.04
N GLN A 544 -17.05 -18.87 1.20
CA GLN A 544 -17.58 -20.18 1.54
C GLN A 544 -19.12 -20.27 1.44
N ASP A 545 -19.85 -19.15 1.40
CA ASP A 545 -21.30 -19.11 1.12
C ASP A 545 -21.66 -19.27 -0.38
N GLY A 546 -20.67 -19.64 -1.19
CA GLY A 546 -20.75 -19.81 -2.64
C GLY A 546 -20.87 -18.51 -3.41
N SER A 547 -20.92 -17.34 -2.74
CA SER A 547 -21.11 -16.07 -3.43
C SER A 547 -19.81 -15.42 -3.90
N ILE A 548 -19.92 -14.79 -5.07
CA ILE A 548 -18.95 -13.85 -5.59
C ILE A 548 -19.64 -12.49 -5.68
N TYR A 549 -19.03 -11.44 -5.11
CA TYR A 549 -19.55 -10.08 -5.20
C TYR A 549 -18.57 -9.18 -5.95
N LYS A 550 -19.11 -8.25 -6.75
CA LYS A 550 -18.43 -7.01 -7.12
C LYS A 550 -18.95 -5.85 -6.26
N TRP A 551 -18.02 -5.05 -5.74
CA TRP A 551 -18.28 -3.91 -4.88
C TRP A 551 -17.80 -2.66 -5.60
N HIS A 552 -18.72 -1.88 -6.19
CA HIS A 552 -18.41 -0.60 -6.82
C HIS A 552 -18.09 0.40 -5.72
N MET A 553 -16.84 0.86 -5.67
CA MET A 553 -16.35 1.84 -4.71
C MET A 553 -16.29 3.23 -5.37
N ALA A 554 -16.39 4.27 -4.56
CA ALA A 554 -16.04 5.62 -4.98
C ALA A 554 -14.51 5.78 -5.12
N GLU A 555 -14.08 6.97 -5.51
CA GLU A 555 -12.65 7.32 -5.66
C GLU A 555 -11.87 7.18 -4.34
N ASP A 556 -12.54 7.44 -3.20
CA ASP A 556 -11.98 7.33 -1.86
C ASP A 556 -11.70 5.89 -1.38
N TRP A 557 -12.09 4.87 -2.15
CA TRP A 557 -12.04 3.44 -1.80
C TRP A 557 -12.72 3.02 -0.48
N LYS A 558 -13.40 3.94 0.19
CA LYS A 558 -14.09 3.76 1.49
C LYS A 558 -15.60 3.72 1.31
N THR A 559 -16.13 4.52 0.39
CA THR A 559 -17.57 4.66 0.15
C THR A 559 -18.05 3.63 -0.86
N LEU A 560 -18.95 2.73 -0.43
CA LEU A 560 -19.62 1.76 -1.32
C LEU A 560 -20.72 2.46 -2.13
N ILE A 561 -20.57 2.50 -3.45
CA ILE A 561 -21.61 2.95 -4.39
C ILE A 561 -22.66 1.84 -4.58
N LYS A 562 -22.23 0.61 -4.87
CA LYS A 562 -23.12 -0.51 -5.16
C LYS A 562 -22.43 -1.86 -5.00
N SER A 563 -23.03 -2.77 -4.22
CA SER A 563 -22.71 -4.21 -4.29
C SER A 563 -23.55 -4.91 -5.34
N THR A 564 -23.01 -5.96 -5.97
CA THR A 564 -23.75 -6.84 -6.89
C THR A 564 -23.18 -8.24 -6.77
N LYS A 565 -24.01 -9.20 -6.33
CA LYS A 565 -23.66 -10.62 -6.40
C LYS A 565 -23.63 -11.06 -7.86
N MET A 566 -22.63 -11.87 -8.24
CA MET A 566 -22.59 -12.52 -9.54
C MET A 566 -23.71 -13.57 -9.61
N GLU A 567 -24.45 -13.60 -10.72
CA GLU A 567 -25.44 -14.63 -10.98
C GLU A 567 -24.77 -15.86 -11.59
N ASP A 568 -24.81 -16.97 -10.87
CA ASP A 568 -24.36 -18.30 -11.28
C ASP A 568 -25.44 -19.38 -11.03
N ASP A 569 -25.08 -20.64 -11.29
CA ASP A 569 -25.87 -21.79 -10.86
C ASP A 569 -25.73 -22.01 -9.33
N ILE A 570 -26.00 -23.23 -8.85
CA ILE A 570 -25.67 -23.62 -7.49
C ILE A 570 -24.15 -23.78 -7.38
N THR A 571 -23.47 -22.72 -6.95
CA THR A 571 -22.10 -22.76 -6.41
C THR A 571 -22.19 -22.91 -4.89
N CYS A 572 -21.44 -23.85 -4.30
CA CYS A 572 -21.40 -24.07 -2.85
C CYS A 572 -20.27 -23.28 -2.18
N MET A 573 -19.08 -23.22 -2.80
CA MET A 573 -17.90 -22.50 -2.32
C MET A 573 -17.15 -21.82 -3.47
N ALA A 574 -16.71 -20.58 -3.26
CA ALA A 574 -15.88 -19.84 -4.20
C ALA A 574 -14.53 -19.45 -3.57
N PHE A 575 -13.44 -20.05 -4.05
CA PHE A 575 -12.13 -19.95 -3.40
C PHE A 575 -11.30 -18.75 -3.89
N THR A 576 -11.23 -18.51 -5.20
CA THR A 576 -10.45 -17.41 -5.77
C THR A 576 -10.92 -17.01 -7.16
N VAL A 577 -10.50 -15.83 -7.63
CA VAL A 577 -10.78 -15.30 -8.97
C VAL A 577 -9.50 -14.87 -9.69
N SER A 578 -9.48 -14.95 -11.02
CA SER A 578 -8.38 -14.49 -11.88
C SER A 578 -8.93 -13.91 -13.19
N PHE A 579 -8.54 -12.67 -13.52
CA PHE A 579 -9.05 -11.94 -14.67
C PHE A 579 -8.39 -12.36 -15.99
N LEU A 580 -9.18 -12.49 -17.05
CA LEU A 580 -8.73 -12.96 -18.37
C LEU A 580 -7.87 -11.89 -19.04
N PRO A 581 -6.67 -12.24 -19.53
CA PRO A 581 -5.81 -11.27 -20.20
C PRO A 581 -6.40 -10.79 -21.53
N ASN A 582 -6.04 -9.57 -21.91
CA ASN A 582 -6.51 -8.84 -23.09
C ASN A 582 -8.04 -8.73 -23.13
N THR A 583 -8.67 -8.51 -21.97
CA THR A 583 -10.13 -8.28 -21.88
C THR A 583 -10.53 -6.97 -21.21
N GLY A 584 -9.57 -6.17 -20.71
CA GLY A 584 -9.86 -4.94 -19.97
C GLY A 584 -10.70 -5.20 -18.72
N ASN A 585 -10.37 -6.28 -18.01
CA ASN A 585 -11.11 -6.82 -16.87
C ASN A 585 -12.59 -7.18 -17.13
N LYS A 586 -13.02 -7.36 -18.38
CA LYS A 586 -14.42 -7.76 -18.68
C LYS A 586 -14.76 -9.19 -18.23
N TYR A 587 -13.80 -10.10 -18.23
CA TYR A 587 -14.05 -11.51 -17.89
C TYR A 587 -13.07 -12.02 -16.83
N PHE A 588 -13.52 -12.93 -15.97
CA PHE A 588 -12.67 -13.62 -15.00
C PHE A 588 -13.09 -15.09 -14.82
N ILE A 589 -12.14 -15.95 -14.49
CA ILE A 589 -12.40 -17.30 -13.99
C ILE A 589 -12.43 -17.28 -12.46
N ALA A 590 -13.41 -17.96 -11.88
CA ALA A 590 -13.43 -18.34 -10.48
C ALA A 590 -13.10 -19.83 -10.33
N ALA A 591 -12.38 -20.18 -9.27
CA ALA A 591 -12.22 -21.55 -8.79
C ALA A 591 -13.34 -21.82 -7.78
N THR A 592 -14.23 -22.77 -8.08
CA THR A 592 -15.51 -22.98 -7.39
C THR A 592 -15.83 -24.45 -7.31
N ASP A 593 -16.06 -25.00 -6.12
CA ASP A 593 -16.40 -26.43 -5.95
C ASP A 593 -15.43 -27.35 -6.73
N GLU A 594 -15.93 -28.21 -7.61
CA GLU A 594 -15.17 -29.10 -8.51
C GLU A 594 -14.89 -28.48 -9.90
N HIS A 595 -15.10 -27.17 -10.06
CA HIS A 595 -15.28 -26.50 -11.36
C HIS A 595 -14.45 -25.23 -11.50
N LEU A 596 -14.17 -24.86 -12.76
CA LEU A 596 -13.81 -23.50 -13.11
C LEU A 596 -15.01 -22.81 -13.75
N ARG A 597 -15.42 -21.65 -13.23
CA ARG A 597 -16.55 -20.87 -13.75
C ARG A 597 -16.06 -19.56 -14.33
N LEU A 598 -16.38 -19.30 -15.60
CA LEU A 598 -16.04 -18.07 -16.33
C LEU A 598 -17.21 -17.09 -16.26
N PHE A 599 -16.96 -15.86 -15.83
CA PHE A 599 -17.96 -14.82 -15.61
C PHE A 599 -17.74 -13.59 -16.49
N ASP A 600 -18.83 -12.94 -16.90
CA ASP A 600 -18.85 -11.57 -17.41
C ASP A 600 -18.97 -10.57 -16.24
N PHE A 601 -17.90 -9.83 -15.97
CA PHE A 601 -17.81 -8.85 -14.90
C PHE A 601 -18.76 -7.67 -15.09
N GLU A 602 -18.93 -7.20 -16.34
CA GLU A 602 -19.80 -6.07 -16.68
C GLU A 602 -21.26 -6.43 -16.36
N GLN A 603 -21.70 -7.59 -16.86
CA GLN A 603 -23.08 -8.08 -16.70
C GLN A 603 -23.35 -8.78 -15.36
N ALA A 604 -22.30 -9.15 -14.61
CA ALA A 604 -22.35 -9.93 -13.37
C ALA A 604 -23.04 -11.29 -13.52
N LYS A 605 -22.69 -12.04 -14.57
CA LYS A 605 -23.32 -13.32 -14.92
C LYS A 605 -22.30 -14.38 -15.33
N LEU A 606 -22.59 -15.62 -14.98
CA LEU A 606 -21.91 -16.80 -15.49
C LEU A 606 -22.01 -16.86 -17.02
N LEU A 607 -20.88 -17.08 -17.67
CA LEU A 607 -20.73 -17.24 -19.11
C LEU A 607 -20.56 -18.71 -19.49
N GLN A 608 -19.75 -19.45 -18.73
CA GLN A 608 -19.44 -20.85 -19.00
C GLN A 608 -18.90 -21.56 -17.75
N THR A 609 -19.28 -22.83 -17.56
CA THR A 609 -18.70 -23.73 -16.56
C THR A 609 -17.80 -24.76 -17.26
N PHE A 610 -16.61 -24.97 -16.72
CA PHE A 610 -15.71 -26.07 -17.09
C PHE A 610 -15.71 -27.09 -15.95
N SER A 611 -16.42 -28.21 -16.15
CA SER A 611 -16.56 -29.30 -15.19
C SER A 611 -15.45 -30.35 -15.33
N SER A 612 -15.27 -31.18 -14.29
CA SER A 612 -14.44 -32.40 -14.35
C SER A 612 -12.95 -32.17 -14.64
N ILE A 613 -12.39 -31.06 -14.14
CA ILE A 613 -10.96 -30.74 -14.29
C ILE A 613 -10.09 -31.49 -13.28
N ASN A 614 -10.63 -31.73 -12.07
CA ASN A 614 -9.97 -32.44 -10.96
C ASN A 614 -10.89 -33.58 -10.47
N SER A 615 -10.40 -34.46 -9.59
CA SER A 615 -11.23 -35.54 -9.00
C SER A 615 -12.11 -35.11 -7.83
N SER A 616 -11.81 -33.95 -7.26
CA SER A 616 -12.56 -33.30 -6.18
C SER A 616 -12.49 -31.78 -6.40
N TYR A 617 -12.06 -30.99 -5.42
CA TYR A 617 -12.15 -29.53 -5.51
C TYR A 617 -11.13 -28.87 -6.46
N CYS A 618 -11.52 -27.72 -7.01
CA CYS A 618 -10.63 -26.72 -7.59
C CYS A 618 -10.62 -25.47 -6.71
N ASP A 619 -9.61 -25.39 -5.85
CA ASP A 619 -9.40 -24.32 -4.88
C ASP A 619 -8.58 -23.13 -5.44
N CYS A 620 -7.79 -23.35 -6.49
CA CYS A 620 -6.94 -22.30 -7.06
C CYS A 620 -6.92 -22.34 -8.58
N ALA A 621 -7.16 -21.18 -9.19
CA ALA A 621 -7.02 -20.90 -10.61
C ALA A 621 -6.37 -19.54 -10.82
N LYS A 622 -5.28 -19.49 -11.58
CA LYS A 622 -4.50 -18.26 -11.81
C LYS A 622 -3.99 -18.24 -13.25
N PHE A 623 -4.35 -17.20 -14.01
CA PHE A 623 -3.69 -16.97 -15.29
C PHE A 623 -2.20 -16.74 -15.08
N VAL A 624 -1.36 -17.18 -16.03
CA VAL A 624 0.08 -16.97 -16.02
C VAL A 624 0.59 -16.42 -17.35
N ASN A 625 1.66 -15.64 -17.33
CA ASN A 625 2.44 -15.36 -18.53
C ASN A 625 3.53 -16.45 -18.64
N TRP A 626 3.28 -17.51 -19.41
CA TRP A 626 4.24 -18.61 -19.54
C TRP A 626 5.39 -18.20 -20.47
N LEU A 627 6.53 -17.82 -19.87
CA LEU A 627 7.65 -17.20 -20.59
C LEU A 627 8.31 -18.14 -21.60
N ASP A 628 8.24 -19.44 -21.35
CA ASP A 628 8.84 -20.47 -22.20
C ASP A 628 7.86 -21.02 -23.27
N GLU A 629 6.68 -20.40 -23.48
CA GLU A 629 5.63 -20.91 -24.40
C GLU A 629 6.15 -21.17 -25.83
N LYS A 630 7.13 -20.38 -26.30
CA LYS A 630 7.70 -20.49 -27.64
C LYS A 630 8.42 -21.82 -27.87
N ALA A 631 8.96 -22.43 -26.81
CA ALA A 631 9.56 -23.76 -26.88
C ALA A 631 8.52 -24.89 -26.93
N TYR A 632 7.24 -24.58 -26.70
CA TYR A 632 6.13 -25.54 -26.71
C TYR A 632 5.28 -25.47 -27.99
N GLN A 633 5.36 -24.39 -28.77
CA GLN A 633 4.55 -24.24 -29.98
C GLN A 633 5.03 -25.12 -31.13
N THR A 634 4.21 -26.12 -31.50
CA THR A 634 4.21 -26.70 -32.85
C THR A 634 3.14 -26.02 -33.70
N THR A 635 3.57 -25.55 -34.88
CA THR A 635 2.77 -25.06 -36.02
C THR A 635 1.31 -24.64 -35.80
N ASP A 636 1.09 -23.33 -35.90
CA ASP A 636 -0.14 -22.64 -36.33
C ASP A 636 -1.32 -22.54 -35.32
N ASN A 637 -1.80 -21.31 -35.13
CA ASN A 637 -3.23 -20.95 -35.15
C ASN A 637 -3.44 -19.46 -34.88
N ASN A 638 -4.26 -18.81 -35.72
CA ASN A 638 -4.64 -17.39 -35.65
C ASN A 638 -5.59 -17.03 -34.47
N SER A 639 -5.71 -17.90 -33.47
CA SER A 639 -6.70 -17.80 -32.38
C SER A 639 -6.09 -17.21 -31.11
N LYS A 640 -6.75 -16.20 -30.51
CA LYS A 640 -6.37 -15.67 -29.20
C LYS A 640 -6.48 -16.74 -28.11
N TYR A 641 -5.55 -16.77 -27.17
CA TYR A 641 -5.57 -17.70 -26.04
C TYR A 641 -4.91 -17.09 -24.79
N ALA A 642 -5.07 -17.75 -23.65
CA ALA A 642 -4.40 -17.45 -22.40
C ALA A 642 -3.92 -18.73 -21.70
N TRP A 643 -2.84 -18.62 -20.92
CA TRP A 643 -2.33 -19.71 -20.09
C TRP A 643 -2.91 -19.63 -18.68
N LEU A 644 -3.45 -20.74 -18.18
CA LEU A 644 -4.10 -20.83 -16.88
C LEU A 644 -3.51 -22.00 -16.10
N ILE A 645 -3.03 -21.78 -14.88
CA ILE A 645 -2.71 -22.88 -13.96
C ILE A 645 -3.90 -23.06 -13.02
N SER A 646 -4.38 -24.29 -12.88
CA SER A 646 -5.28 -24.71 -11.81
C SER A 646 -4.61 -25.71 -10.87
N ARG A 647 -5.05 -25.77 -9.62
CA ARG A 647 -4.76 -26.89 -8.71
C ARG A 647 -6.00 -27.74 -8.51
N GLY A 648 -5.80 -29.04 -8.34
CA GLY A 648 -6.79 -29.95 -7.80
C GLY A 648 -6.44 -30.39 -6.39
N ALA A 649 -7.42 -30.31 -5.50
CA ALA A 649 -7.49 -31.25 -4.39
C ALA A 649 -8.02 -32.58 -4.94
N GLU A 650 -7.44 -33.69 -4.51
CA GLU A 650 -7.98 -35.02 -4.76
C GLU A 650 -8.71 -35.49 -3.47
N MET A 651 -9.61 -36.46 -3.56
CA MET A 651 -10.36 -36.93 -2.39
C MET A 651 -9.42 -37.48 -1.31
N CYS A 652 -9.60 -37.10 -0.05
CA CYS A 652 -8.87 -37.68 1.07
C CYS A 652 -9.37 -39.09 1.45
N ASP A 653 -8.48 -39.92 1.98
CA ASP A 653 -8.88 -41.12 2.71
C ASP A 653 -9.59 -40.72 4.02
N LEU A 654 -10.78 -41.28 4.24
CA LEU A 654 -11.61 -41.00 5.42
C LEU A 654 -10.95 -41.41 6.75
N SER A 655 -9.92 -42.25 6.72
CA SER A 655 -9.20 -42.74 7.90
C SER A 655 -7.97 -41.91 8.29
N GLU A 656 -7.32 -41.25 7.34
CA GLU A 656 -6.05 -40.52 7.57
C GLU A 656 -6.12 -39.01 7.24
N GLY A 657 -7.15 -38.54 6.53
CA GLY A 657 -7.27 -37.14 6.11
C GLY A 657 -6.31 -36.70 5.01
N VAL A 658 -5.40 -37.60 4.59
CA VAL A 658 -4.45 -37.41 3.50
C VAL A 658 -5.12 -37.71 2.16
N SER A 659 -4.77 -36.94 1.12
CA SER A 659 -5.20 -37.17 -0.27
C SER A 659 -4.91 -38.61 -0.73
N SER A 660 -5.94 -39.32 -1.22
CA SER A 660 -5.91 -40.74 -1.64
C SER A 660 -4.91 -41.08 -2.76
N LYS A 661 -4.36 -40.06 -3.41
CA LYS A 661 -3.25 -40.11 -4.36
C LYS A 661 -2.50 -38.76 -4.30
N PRO A 662 -1.29 -38.65 -4.85
CA PRO A 662 -0.61 -37.37 -4.96
C PRO A 662 -1.44 -36.37 -5.76
N ASN A 663 -1.42 -35.11 -5.32
CA ASN A 663 -2.15 -34.02 -5.94
C ASN A 663 -1.54 -33.65 -7.30
N THR A 664 -2.29 -32.85 -8.06
CA THR A 664 -1.83 -32.34 -9.35
C THR A 664 -2.05 -30.84 -9.48
N CYS A 665 -1.12 -30.18 -10.18
CA CYS A 665 -1.36 -28.85 -10.74
C CYS A 665 -1.38 -28.97 -12.26
N THR A 666 -2.29 -28.27 -12.93
CA THR A 666 -2.52 -28.43 -14.37
C THR A 666 -2.40 -27.09 -15.07
N LEU A 667 -1.52 -27.04 -16.08
CA LEU A 667 -1.44 -25.96 -17.05
C LEU A 667 -2.45 -26.21 -18.18
N HIS A 668 -3.28 -25.21 -18.41
CA HIS A 668 -4.29 -25.20 -19.47
C HIS A 668 -4.02 -24.07 -20.46
N LYS A 669 -4.42 -24.29 -21.71
CA LYS A 669 -4.59 -23.26 -22.73
C LYS A 669 -6.08 -22.95 -22.87
N LEU A 670 -6.48 -21.76 -22.44
CA LEU A 670 -7.82 -21.24 -22.63
C LEU A 670 -7.88 -20.54 -23.99
N ILE A 671 -8.51 -21.17 -24.98
CA ILE A 671 -8.69 -20.63 -26.33
C ILE A 671 -9.97 -19.79 -26.38
N TYR A 672 -9.84 -18.58 -26.92
CA TYR A 672 -10.90 -17.58 -26.95
C TYR A 672 -11.78 -17.84 -28.18
N PRO A 673 -13.10 -17.60 -28.12
CA PRO A 673 -13.97 -17.85 -29.26
C PRO A 673 -13.70 -16.86 -30.41
N THR A 674 -13.76 -17.33 -31.65
CA THR A 674 -13.69 -16.47 -32.85
C THR A 674 -15.07 -16.08 -33.38
N LYS A 675 -16.14 -16.57 -32.73
CA LYS A 675 -17.54 -16.33 -33.08
C LYS A 675 -18.37 -16.21 -31.81
N THR A 676 -19.34 -15.30 -31.81
CA THR A 676 -20.20 -14.97 -30.64
C THR A 676 -20.93 -16.17 -30.04
N GLN A 677 -21.33 -17.14 -30.86
CA GLN A 677 -22.04 -18.36 -30.43
C GLN A 677 -21.13 -19.52 -30.00
N GLN A 678 -19.80 -19.35 -30.06
CA GLN A 678 -18.86 -20.38 -29.64
C GLN A 678 -18.44 -20.14 -28.18
N GLY A 679 -18.42 -21.21 -27.37
CA GLY A 679 -17.86 -21.17 -26.02
C GLY A 679 -16.33 -21.15 -26.02
N PHE A 680 -15.74 -20.72 -24.91
CA PHE A 680 -14.31 -20.85 -24.70
C PHE A 680 -13.92 -22.33 -24.66
N LYS A 681 -12.73 -22.67 -25.16
CA LYS A 681 -12.21 -24.04 -25.07
C LYS A 681 -11.05 -24.07 -24.08
N LEU A 682 -11.18 -24.85 -23.02
CA LEU A 682 -10.08 -25.13 -22.09
C LEU A 682 -9.41 -26.43 -22.51
N GLU A 683 -8.14 -26.36 -22.90
CA GLU A 683 -7.32 -27.52 -23.24
C GLU A 683 -6.30 -27.77 -22.13
N GLN A 684 -6.26 -28.97 -21.57
CA GLN A 684 -5.18 -29.40 -20.69
C GLN A 684 -3.91 -29.61 -21.52
N ILE A 685 -2.81 -28.97 -21.08
CA ILE A 685 -1.55 -28.93 -21.83
C ILE A 685 -0.41 -29.63 -21.09
N LYS A 686 -0.34 -29.47 -19.76
CA LYS A 686 0.65 -30.16 -18.93
C LYS A 686 0.12 -30.37 -17.51
N THR A 687 0.51 -31.49 -16.91
CA THR A 687 0.27 -31.78 -15.49
C THR A 687 1.61 -31.81 -14.77
N TYR A 688 1.66 -31.16 -13.61
CA TYR A 688 2.78 -31.15 -12.68
C TYR A 688 2.39 -32.03 -11.49
N GLN A 689 3.19 -33.05 -11.22
CA GLN A 689 2.94 -34.07 -10.21
C GLN A 689 4.27 -34.60 -9.65
N HIS A 690 4.25 -35.10 -8.42
CA HIS A 690 5.36 -35.79 -7.78
C HIS A 690 4.77 -36.76 -6.75
N ASP A 691 5.38 -37.92 -6.53
CA ASP A 691 4.80 -38.99 -5.69
C ASP A 691 4.62 -38.57 -4.21
N GLU A 692 5.41 -37.61 -3.74
CA GLU A 692 5.31 -37.01 -2.38
C GLU A 692 4.49 -35.70 -2.32
N TYR A 693 3.93 -35.22 -3.44
CA TYR A 693 3.20 -33.95 -3.47
C TYR A 693 1.74 -34.14 -3.00
N HIS A 694 1.50 -33.94 -1.71
CA HIS A 694 0.16 -33.99 -1.09
C HIS A 694 -0.25 -32.63 -0.52
N ALA A 695 -1.45 -32.17 -0.85
CA ALA A 695 -1.98 -30.87 -0.47
C ALA A 695 -3.50 -30.94 -0.21
N ASN A 696 -3.95 -30.28 0.85
CA ASN A 696 -5.37 -30.23 1.26
C ASN A 696 -6.22 -29.40 0.28
N SER A 697 -7.54 -29.44 0.39
CA SER A 697 -8.44 -28.50 -0.32
C SER A 697 -8.55 -27.12 0.34
N TRP A 698 -8.06 -26.97 1.57
CA TRP A 698 -8.34 -25.78 2.38
C TRP A 698 -7.32 -24.64 2.24
N LEU A 699 -7.72 -23.58 1.52
CA LEU A 699 -7.00 -22.29 1.39
C LEU A 699 -5.55 -22.34 0.88
N VAL A 700 -5.01 -23.50 0.49
CA VAL A 700 -3.65 -23.64 -0.06
C VAL A 700 -3.54 -22.95 -1.42
N LYS A 701 -2.76 -21.86 -1.49
CA LYS A 701 -2.56 -21.03 -2.68
C LYS A 701 -1.27 -21.40 -3.40
N ILE A 702 -1.34 -21.51 -4.73
CA ILE A 702 -0.17 -21.70 -5.61
C ILE A 702 0.20 -20.40 -6.32
N THR A 703 1.47 -20.27 -6.70
CA THR A 703 1.92 -19.11 -7.48
C THR A 703 2.95 -19.48 -8.55
N SER A 704 3.11 -18.58 -9.52
CA SER A 704 4.11 -18.71 -10.57
C SER A 704 4.68 -17.34 -10.96
N ASN A 705 5.94 -17.33 -11.35
CA ASN A 705 6.66 -16.21 -11.96
C ASN A 705 6.74 -16.30 -13.50
N GLY A 706 6.03 -17.25 -14.12
CA GLY A 706 6.04 -17.52 -15.56
C GLY A 706 7.04 -18.58 -16.03
N ARG A 707 7.94 -19.05 -15.16
CA ARG A 707 8.88 -20.18 -15.41
C ARG A 707 8.77 -21.31 -14.39
N TYR A 708 8.46 -20.97 -13.15
CA TYR A 708 8.38 -21.90 -12.04
C TYR A 708 7.00 -21.81 -11.41
N LEU A 709 6.50 -22.94 -10.93
CA LEU A 709 5.27 -23.08 -10.17
C LEU A 709 5.64 -23.55 -8.76
N LEU A 710 5.22 -22.79 -7.76
CA LEU A 710 5.36 -23.15 -6.34
C LEU A 710 4.08 -23.85 -5.88
N ALA A 711 4.24 -25.08 -5.41
CA ALA A 711 3.16 -25.97 -4.99
C ALA A 711 3.40 -26.41 -3.53
N PRO A 712 2.75 -25.77 -2.55
CA PRO A 712 2.88 -26.11 -1.13
C PRO A 712 2.15 -27.40 -0.73
N THR A 713 2.59 -28.04 0.35
CA THR A 713 2.03 -29.30 0.87
C THR A 713 1.50 -29.20 2.30
N ILE A 714 0.77 -30.23 2.71
CA ILE A 714 0.38 -30.47 4.12
C ILE A 714 1.55 -30.84 5.03
N TYR A 715 2.73 -31.15 4.47
CA TYR A 715 3.92 -31.65 5.18
C TYR A 715 5.06 -30.62 5.22
N GLY A 716 4.77 -29.32 5.25
CA GLY A 716 5.81 -28.30 5.37
C GLY A 716 6.76 -28.17 4.18
N GLN A 717 6.38 -28.69 3.00
CA GLN A 717 7.20 -28.68 1.80
C GLN A 717 6.63 -27.79 0.69
N ILE A 718 7.51 -27.19 -0.13
CA ILE A 718 7.14 -26.47 -1.35
C ILE A 718 7.83 -27.13 -2.53
N PHE A 719 7.06 -27.76 -3.40
CA PHE A 719 7.55 -28.31 -4.66
C PHE A 719 7.70 -27.20 -5.69
N VAL A 720 8.90 -27.07 -6.25
CA VAL A 720 9.25 -26.04 -7.24
C VAL A 720 9.32 -26.69 -8.62
N PHE A 721 8.18 -26.75 -9.32
CA PHE A 721 8.10 -27.31 -10.67
C PHE A 721 8.60 -26.29 -11.69
N ASN A 722 9.51 -26.69 -12.57
CA ASN A 722 9.81 -25.93 -13.78
C ASN A 722 8.68 -26.13 -14.80
N MET A 723 8.07 -25.05 -15.26
CA MET A 723 6.89 -25.09 -16.11
C MET A 723 7.17 -25.69 -17.49
N LEU A 724 8.36 -25.43 -18.05
CA LEU A 724 8.75 -25.94 -19.36
C LEU A 724 9.00 -27.45 -19.33
N SER A 725 9.86 -27.95 -18.44
CA SER A 725 10.20 -29.38 -18.37
C SER A 725 9.09 -30.20 -17.71
N GLY A 726 8.39 -29.65 -16.72
CA GLY A 726 7.49 -30.37 -15.83
C GLY A 726 8.18 -30.99 -14.61
N GLN A 727 9.51 -30.90 -14.52
CA GLN A 727 10.31 -31.53 -13.46
C GLN A 727 10.38 -30.66 -12.20
N VAL A 728 10.51 -31.30 -11.05
CA VAL A 728 10.84 -30.65 -9.78
C VAL A 728 12.30 -30.17 -9.84
N THR A 729 12.53 -28.89 -9.52
CA THR A 729 13.86 -28.26 -9.54
C THR A 729 14.39 -27.89 -8.15
N ALA A 730 13.51 -27.82 -7.16
CA ALA A 730 13.83 -27.72 -5.75
C ALA A 730 12.64 -28.21 -4.92
N ILE A 731 12.91 -28.63 -3.68
CA ILE A 731 11.89 -28.84 -2.65
C ILE A 731 12.36 -28.08 -1.41
N LEU A 732 11.58 -27.09 -0.98
CA LEU A 732 11.87 -26.27 0.20
C LEU A 732 11.16 -26.88 1.42
N LYS A 733 11.81 -27.01 2.59
CA LYS A 733 11.31 -27.86 3.72
C LYS A 733 11.38 -27.20 5.11
N GLU A 734 11.14 -25.89 5.20
CA GLU A 734 11.42 -25.11 6.44
C GLU A 734 10.24 -25.02 7.44
N HIS A 735 9.05 -25.53 7.08
CA HIS A 735 7.82 -25.40 7.88
C HIS A 735 7.57 -26.57 8.85
N GLN A 736 8.62 -27.32 9.24
CA GLN A 736 8.58 -28.33 10.32
C GLN A 736 7.41 -29.33 10.18
N ASP A 737 7.20 -29.86 8.98
CA ASP A 737 6.13 -30.79 8.62
C ASP A 737 4.67 -30.28 8.82
N MET A 738 4.47 -28.97 9.04
CA MET A 738 3.15 -28.32 9.15
C MET A 738 2.61 -27.82 7.79
N GLU A 739 1.28 -27.77 7.63
CA GLU A 739 0.65 -27.36 6.36
C GLU A 739 1.01 -25.92 5.95
N ILE A 740 1.43 -25.74 4.69
CA ILE A 740 1.73 -24.43 4.09
C ILE A 740 0.48 -23.91 3.36
N ARG A 741 0.03 -22.71 3.74
CA ARG A 741 -1.21 -22.09 3.25
C ARG A 741 -1.00 -21.18 2.05
N ASP A 742 0.12 -20.46 1.96
CA ASP A 742 0.34 -19.48 0.89
C ASP A 742 1.82 -19.37 0.49
N VAL A 743 2.06 -19.09 -0.79
CA VAL A 743 3.39 -18.88 -1.37
C VAL A 743 3.37 -17.74 -2.38
N ILE A 744 4.33 -16.82 -2.27
CA ILE A 744 4.43 -15.64 -3.14
C ILE A 744 5.87 -15.42 -3.63
N PHE A 745 6.01 -15.02 -4.90
CA PHE A 745 7.25 -14.44 -5.42
C PHE A 745 7.22 -12.93 -5.18
N HIS A 746 8.32 -12.37 -4.68
CA HIS A 746 8.48 -10.92 -4.59
C HIS A 746 8.77 -10.32 -5.97
N PRO A 747 8.05 -9.28 -6.43
CA PRO A 747 8.23 -8.72 -7.77
C PRO A 747 9.60 -8.04 -7.99
N TYR A 748 10.04 -7.21 -7.04
CA TYR A 748 11.26 -6.40 -7.19
C TYR A 748 12.52 -6.93 -6.51
N ARG A 749 12.49 -8.12 -5.87
CA ARG A 749 13.64 -8.70 -5.14
C ARG A 749 13.66 -10.22 -5.34
N PRO A 750 14.83 -10.88 -5.23
CA PRO A 750 14.95 -12.32 -5.43
C PRO A 750 14.51 -13.08 -4.17
N LEU A 751 13.24 -12.89 -3.77
CA LEU A 751 12.64 -13.47 -2.57
C LEU A 751 11.41 -14.31 -2.91
N ILE A 752 11.25 -15.43 -2.22
CA ILE A 752 9.99 -16.16 -2.08
C ILE A 752 9.59 -16.10 -0.61
N PHE A 753 8.31 -15.87 -0.33
CA PHE A 753 7.74 -16.03 1.01
C PHE A 753 6.80 -17.23 1.02
N SER A 754 6.74 -17.94 2.14
CA SER A 754 5.72 -18.95 2.44
C SER A 754 5.19 -18.79 3.86
N CYS A 755 3.91 -19.09 4.08
CA CYS A 755 3.29 -19.08 5.40
C CYS A 755 2.44 -20.33 5.65
N GLY A 756 2.25 -20.71 6.90
CA GLY A 756 1.51 -21.93 7.23
C GLY A 756 0.99 -22.01 8.66
N ASP A 757 0.59 -23.22 9.02
CA ASP A 757 -0.01 -23.55 10.31
C ASP A 757 1.01 -23.56 11.46
N ASP A 758 2.32 -23.53 11.15
CA ASP A 758 3.38 -23.25 12.13
C ASP A 758 3.38 -21.79 12.62
N GLY A 759 2.45 -20.95 12.12
CA GLY A 759 2.32 -19.55 12.51
C GLY A 759 3.49 -18.68 12.09
N CYS A 760 4.35 -19.15 11.17
CA CYS A 760 5.56 -18.47 10.74
C CYS A 760 5.47 -18.07 9.26
N VAL A 761 6.23 -17.04 8.87
CA VAL A 761 6.61 -16.82 7.48
C VAL A 761 8.07 -17.22 7.29
N LYS A 762 8.35 -18.06 6.29
CA LYS A 762 9.72 -18.39 5.86
C LYS A 762 10.03 -17.60 4.61
N VAL A 763 11.30 -17.20 4.45
CA VAL A 763 11.77 -16.41 3.31
C VAL A 763 12.94 -17.11 2.66
N TYR A 764 12.93 -17.20 1.34
CA TYR A 764 13.96 -17.88 0.55
C TYR A 764 14.58 -16.94 -0.47
N THR A 765 15.89 -17.07 -0.66
CA THR A 765 16.65 -16.33 -1.68
C THR A 765 17.74 -17.20 -2.29
N TYR A 766 18.54 -16.65 -3.20
CA TYR A 766 19.70 -17.35 -3.76
C TYR A 766 20.79 -17.58 -2.71
N LYS A 767 21.33 -18.80 -2.65
CA LYS A 767 22.41 -19.16 -1.71
C LYS A 767 23.63 -18.24 -1.81
N SER A 768 23.98 -17.83 -3.03
CA SER A 768 25.07 -16.88 -3.30
C SER A 768 24.89 -15.53 -2.61
N ASN A 769 23.66 -15.05 -2.45
CA ASN A 769 23.38 -13.75 -1.82
C ASN A 769 23.68 -13.82 -0.32
N VAL A 770 23.38 -14.96 0.32
CA VAL A 770 23.67 -15.21 1.74
C VAL A 770 25.18 -15.32 1.96
N GLU A 771 25.88 -16.05 1.11
CA GLU A 771 27.35 -16.21 1.17
C GLU A 771 28.08 -14.88 0.96
N GLN A 772 27.63 -14.04 0.02
CA GLN A 772 28.16 -12.68 -0.17
C GLN A 772 27.95 -11.79 1.06
N HIS A 773 26.75 -11.81 1.65
CA HIS A 773 26.45 -10.99 2.83
C HIS A 773 27.30 -11.42 4.04
N GLN A 774 27.49 -12.73 4.26
CA GLN A 774 28.38 -13.25 5.31
C GLN A 774 29.85 -12.85 5.08
N ASN A 775 30.36 -12.97 3.85
CA ASN A 775 31.72 -12.56 3.51
C ASN A 775 31.95 -11.05 3.73
N ASN A 776 30.99 -10.21 3.35
CA ASN A 776 31.06 -8.76 3.59
C ASN A 776 31.04 -8.42 5.09
N GLN A 777 30.24 -9.11 5.91
CA GLN A 777 30.27 -8.93 7.37
C GLN A 777 31.59 -9.39 8.02
N ILE A 778 32.28 -10.39 7.46
CA ILE A 778 33.60 -10.83 7.94
C ILE A 778 34.67 -9.81 7.56
N LEU A 779 34.61 -9.26 6.34
CA LEU A 779 35.52 -8.20 5.88
C LEU A 779 35.33 -6.87 6.62
N ALA A 780 34.13 -6.58 7.12
CA ALA A 780 33.84 -5.40 7.95
C ALA A 780 34.21 -5.56 9.45
N LYS A 781 34.69 -6.74 9.87
CA LYS A 781 35.10 -7.05 11.25
C LYS A 781 36.61 -7.26 11.42
N ASN A 782 37.37 -7.17 10.34
CA ASN A 782 38.84 -7.24 10.30
C ASN A 782 39.42 -5.89 9.84
#